data_AF-A0AA39GY86-F1
#
_entry.id   AF-A0AA39GY86-F1
#
_cell.length_a   1.000
_cell.length_b   1.000
_cell.length_c   1.000
_cell.angle_alpha   90.00
_cell.angle_beta   90.00
_cell.angle_gamma   90.00
#
_symmetry.space_group_name_H-M   'P 1'
#
loop_
_entity.id
_entity.type
_entity.pdbx_description
1 polymer ?
#
loop_
_entity_poly.entity_id
_entity_poly.type
_entity_poly.pdbx_seq_one_letter_code
_entity_poly.pdbx_strand_id
1 'polypeptide(L)'
;MLTASVWKELSANWPEAYWDDWLRRPEVRKGRACIRPEVSRTAHNMKVAGKGSSNGLFKTFLSSIHLPDSPVDFSKVNVDSLKKKEYDVSLAAIVKNAEPLTFELLDGTLDATKTYKTIYKNPREFRAIAKKYKLMSDIRSGMARTAYYGIVPFMKDGSRVYAVHGNFDEKLLLNGTSSSYLYTADWDRMSRYLEFEELYCRPGKWTGKCDPADPGMTEWFKKRNRMRLLKILPQFMSARVQINVNTASKVCDFLRDNENILRIHIGESLGAVSTVHSTHTTTTIDFETAQLNIVRTSDQGGFEHYDFEWSKLGRIRYLKDTINLNEASWYGGPQTNNMQWPLPKSSHEFAPFITGDLFESSLNCYEPYWLSSNLVAVHVSDECVPLWTQHKEGYLNLQSLPYEAPFRNFQHKSLVFDYPKSKSTILIEKPIWTTWARYKETVNERSLLDFVGEVEAHGFEISQLELDDKWSTEYGEFEFDQHKFPNIPKVAELLKSKNIEFTLWIHPFVALSSKTAKNRNLHEIFVKTSDGKLGITRWWHGDSYILDITHPKACEWLSSELDSLRKLGVQRFKFDAGEVDYLPKDFLLNQGFTPNDFSKAFVTFASSYAAEVRTAWRTQKQGVLVRTMDRLSSWKDCGIETVLPILFNLAICGYHFNLPDMIGGNAYDGTHCDKELFIRWVQLNTFLFAMQFSISPWDYDEETVEICQKMMTKRRKYLHYLIKTFESATRGEVPIRPLWWVVESKEAFECDNQFFVGDDLMVAPVIRQHQRTRKVILPDGDWLGHDGVRCSGGTTVKVETVPPFRFSYGCIMTSSMLMTFLLTTTIIKATHACVASGVCGLGPCYTPTVSCMPGSCSPGYSCGNYGCARRRVRAHSERTVQGSAIFGLNRFRSSQQNLNPDEMFMRCCEERGLPDACLQKCTFQTFTKEALTNMYFKVDACPIEASAEIQFCAAQGRDHRECCVRNGVTTTLAGERCLTFCDQRPGNVTQLDMSYIGCYDRFEQMKSCFWHDLNRQIF
;
A
#
# COMPACT_ATOMS: atom_id res chain seq x y z
N MET A 1 6.66 22.89 18.86
CA MET A 1 7.50 23.16 17.67
C MET A 1 7.79 21.85 16.97
N LEU A 2 7.89 21.85 15.64
CA LEU A 2 8.30 20.67 14.87
C LEU A 2 9.81 20.50 15.04
N THR A 3 10.22 19.69 16.01
CA THR A 3 11.65 19.42 16.28
C THR A 3 12.22 18.49 15.21
N ALA A 4 13.55 18.46 15.07
CA ALA A 4 14.23 17.57 14.13
C ALA A 4 13.88 16.08 14.35
N SER A 5 13.68 15.66 15.60
CA SER A 5 13.23 14.32 15.96
C SER A 5 11.83 14.01 15.42
N VAL A 6 10.87 14.91 15.63
CA VAL A 6 9.50 14.77 15.13
C VAL A 6 9.47 14.85 13.60
N TRP A 7 10.33 15.66 12.98
CA TRP A 7 10.45 15.67 11.52
C TRP A 7 10.93 14.32 10.97
N LYS A 8 11.98 13.72 11.55
CA LYS A 8 12.45 12.38 11.15
C LYS A 8 11.39 11.30 11.33
N GLU A 9 10.52 11.42 12.34
CA GLU A 9 9.38 10.53 12.53
C GLU A 9 8.34 10.68 11.40
N LEU A 10 8.02 11.92 11.00
CA LEU A 10 6.89 12.20 10.12
C LEU A 10 7.27 12.23 8.63
N SER A 11 8.54 12.48 8.28
CA SER A 11 8.97 12.78 6.91
C SER A 11 8.76 11.62 5.93
N ALA A 12 8.83 10.37 6.41
CA ALA A 12 8.67 9.19 5.56
C ALA A 12 7.26 9.06 4.95
N ASN A 13 6.25 9.61 5.63
CA ASN A 13 4.83 9.48 5.27
C ASN A 13 4.16 10.85 5.05
N TRP A 14 4.95 11.91 4.85
CA TRP A 14 4.41 13.27 4.70
C TRP A 14 3.68 13.42 3.35
N PRO A 15 2.37 13.74 3.33
CA PRO A 15 1.61 13.78 2.08
C PRO A 15 1.87 15.07 1.29
N GLU A 16 1.75 14.98 -0.04
CA GLU A 16 1.94 16.12 -0.96
C GLU A 16 0.92 17.25 -0.73
N ALA A 17 -0.30 16.92 -0.29
CA ALA A 17 -1.38 17.86 0.00
C ALA A 17 -2.15 17.46 1.26
N TYR A 18 -2.89 18.40 1.85
CA TYR A 18 -3.72 18.18 3.06
C TYR A 18 -2.96 17.56 4.24
N TRP A 19 -1.65 17.85 4.34
CA TRP A 19 -0.80 17.40 5.44
C TRP A 19 -1.34 17.84 6.80
N ASP A 20 -2.12 18.92 6.86
CA ASP A 20 -2.76 19.40 8.09
C ASP A 20 -3.94 18.54 8.54
N ASP A 21 -4.67 17.92 7.61
CA ASP A 21 -5.69 16.90 7.92
C ASP A 21 -5.00 15.59 8.34
N TRP A 22 -3.92 15.22 7.67
CA TRP A 22 -3.11 14.04 8.01
C TRP A 22 -2.50 14.13 9.41
N LEU A 23 -1.92 15.28 9.80
CA LEU A 23 -1.36 15.49 11.14
C LEU A 23 -2.39 15.40 12.27
N ARG A 24 -3.69 15.63 11.98
CA ARG A 24 -4.77 15.57 12.96
C ARG A 24 -5.24 14.15 13.27
N ARG A 25 -4.89 13.19 12.42
CA ARG A 25 -5.27 11.78 12.61
C ARG A 25 -4.69 11.26 13.93
N PRO A 26 -5.47 10.54 14.77
CA PRO A 26 -5.01 10.08 16.08
C PRO A 26 -3.67 9.33 16.04
N GLU A 27 -3.49 8.47 15.03
CA GLU A 27 -2.31 7.65 14.80
C GLU A 27 -1.05 8.45 14.44
N VAL A 28 -1.22 9.59 13.76
CA VAL A 28 -0.12 10.51 13.41
C VAL A 28 0.15 11.49 14.55
N ARG A 29 -0.92 11.99 15.17
CA ARG A 29 -0.85 13.00 16.22
C ARG A 29 -0.22 12.48 17.50
N LYS A 30 -0.50 11.24 17.89
CA LYS A 30 0.04 10.59 19.11
C LYS A 30 -0.09 11.47 20.37
N GLY A 31 -1.24 12.13 20.54
CA GLY A 31 -1.52 13.00 21.68
C GLY A 31 -0.87 14.39 21.64
N ARG A 32 -0.09 14.72 20.61
CA ARG A 32 0.51 16.05 20.43
C ARG A 32 -0.55 17.09 20.10
N ALA A 33 -0.33 18.33 20.51
CA ALA A 33 -1.16 19.46 20.09
C ALA A 33 -0.71 19.97 18.71
N CYS A 34 -1.63 20.00 17.74
CA CYS A 34 -1.38 20.51 16.40
C CYS A 34 -1.86 21.95 16.32
N ILE A 35 -0.93 22.92 16.33
CA ILE A 35 -1.28 24.33 16.15
C ILE A 35 -1.29 24.66 14.66
N ARG A 36 -2.43 25.12 14.16
CA ARG A 36 -2.52 25.81 12.87
C ARG A 36 -2.51 27.32 13.15
N PRO A 37 -1.67 28.13 12.48
CA PRO A 37 -1.77 29.58 12.62
C PRO A 37 -3.15 30.06 12.17
N GLU A 38 -3.66 31.11 12.84
CA GLU A 38 -4.94 31.77 12.52
C GLU A 38 -4.99 32.25 11.06
N VAL A 39 -3.82 32.49 10.46
CA VAL A 39 -3.67 32.92 9.07
C VAL A 39 -3.40 31.71 8.17
N SER A 40 -4.26 31.51 7.18
CA SER A 40 -4.09 30.48 6.16
C SER A 40 -2.85 30.75 5.31
N ARG A 41 -2.02 29.71 5.04
CA ARG A 41 -0.85 29.80 4.14
C ARG A 41 -1.21 29.90 2.65
N THR A 42 -2.50 29.86 2.30
CA THR A 42 -2.93 30.04 0.90
C THR A 42 -2.92 31.52 0.52
N ALA A 43 -1.73 31.95 0.08
CA ALA A 43 -1.37 33.22 -0.55
C ALA A 43 -0.78 34.28 0.38
N HIS A 44 0.55 34.30 0.44
CA HIS A 44 1.28 35.57 0.47
C HIS A 44 0.74 36.44 -0.66
N ASN A 45 0.08 37.55 -0.31
CA ASN A 45 -0.37 38.62 -1.20
C ASN A 45 -1.06 38.18 -2.50
N MET A 46 -2.39 38.25 -2.51
CA MET A 46 -3.20 38.19 -3.75
C MET A 46 -2.91 39.32 -4.76
N LYS A 47 -1.88 40.15 -4.54
CA LYS A 47 -1.38 41.15 -5.48
C LYS A 47 -0.18 40.66 -6.32
N VAL A 48 0.48 39.54 -5.98
CA VAL A 48 1.77 39.13 -6.62
C VAL A 48 1.71 37.77 -7.32
N ALA A 49 0.91 36.81 -6.87
CA ALA A 49 0.71 35.51 -7.54
C ALA A 49 -0.78 35.15 -7.57
N GLY A 50 -1.26 34.56 -8.67
CA GLY A 50 -2.67 34.31 -8.96
C GLY A 50 -3.43 33.36 -8.01
N LYS A 51 -4.51 32.74 -8.52
CA LYS A 51 -5.46 31.91 -7.75
C LYS A 51 -4.74 30.81 -6.96
N GLY A 52 -4.77 30.89 -5.62
CA GLY A 52 -4.25 29.83 -4.74
C GLY A 52 -4.99 28.49 -4.87
N SER A 53 -4.48 27.43 -4.23
CA SER A 53 -5.00 26.05 -4.31
C SER A 53 -6.46 25.85 -3.86
N SER A 54 -7.08 26.88 -3.26
CA SER A 54 -8.50 26.91 -2.90
C SER A 54 -9.36 27.80 -3.82
N ASN A 55 -8.87 28.20 -5.00
CA ASN A 55 -9.59 29.04 -5.97
C ASN A 55 -10.16 30.36 -5.39
N GLY A 56 -9.52 30.93 -4.36
CA GLY A 56 -9.90 32.24 -3.81
C GLY A 56 -10.94 32.22 -2.68
N LEU A 57 -11.27 31.04 -2.13
CA LEU A 57 -12.20 30.86 -0.99
C LEU A 57 -11.91 31.73 0.25
N PHE A 58 -10.68 32.23 0.41
CA PHE A 58 -10.24 32.97 1.61
C PHE A 58 -9.89 34.44 1.37
N LYS A 59 -10.24 34.98 0.19
CA LYS A 59 -9.97 36.38 -0.23
C LYS A 59 -10.36 37.40 0.84
N THR A 60 -11.52 37.24 1.47
CA THR A 60 -12.09 38.21 2.41
C THR A 60 -11.22 38.39 3.67
N PHE A 61 -10.57 37.34 4.15
CA PHE A 61 -9.72 37.38 5.36
C PHE A 61 -8.29 37.81 5.07
N LEU A 62 -7.77 37.42 3.91
CA LEU A 62 -6.37 37.65 3.57
C LEU A 62 -6.14 39.01 2.91
N SER A 63 -7.20 39.65 2.41
CA SER A 63 -7.11 40.96 1.70
C SER A 63 -6.66 42.13 2.57
N SER A 64 -6.81 42.04 3.90
CA SER A 64 -6.37 43.06 4.85
C SER A 64 -4.92 42.90 5.32
N ILE A 65 -4.30 41.75 5.03
CA ILE A 65 -2.91 41.47 5.39
C ILE A 65 -2.00 42.23 4.42
N HIS A 66 -1.13 43.07 4.96
CA HIS A 66 -0.12 43.80 4.21
C HIS A 66 1.27 43.42 4.74
N LEU A 67 2.28 43.52 3.88
CA LEU A 67 3.66 43.39 4.33
C LEU A 67 3.99 44.55 5.27
N PRO A 68 4.77 44.32 6.33
CA PRO A 68 5.24 45.42 7.17
C PRO A 68 6.10 46.37 6.33
N ASP A 69 5.93 47.67 6.53
CA ASP A 69 6.67 48.71 5.81
C ASP A 69 8.17 48.74 6.15
N SER A 70 8.59 47.94 7.13
CA SER A 70 9.98 47.81 7.56
C SER A 70 10.33 46.35 7.87
N PRO A 71 11.58 45.91 7.61
CA PRO A 71 12.03 44.56 7.95
C PRO A 71 11.90 44.32 9.46
N VAL A 72 11.20 43.24 9.84
CA VAL A 72 11.11 42.80 11.24
C VAL A 72 12.27 41.84 11.51
N ASP A 73 13.17 42.24 12.40
CA ASP A 73 14.25 41.38 12.87
C ASP A 73 13.74 40.43 13.97
N PHE A 74 13.26 39.25 13.55
CA PHE A 74 12.74 38.24 14.47
C PHE A 74 13.77 37.73 15.49
N SER A 75 15.08 37.93 15.26
CA SER A 75 16.12 37.56 16.23
C SER A 75 16.12 38.45 17.48
N LYS A 76 15.55 39.66 17.37
CA LYS A 76 15.41 40.62 18.47
C LYS A 76 14.05 40.51 19.18
N VAL A 77 13.13 39.70 18.64
CA VAL A 77 11.81 39.50 19.22
C VAL A 77 11.90 38.35 20.23
N ASN A 78 11.64 38.65 21.50
CA ASN A 78 11.52 37.59 22.50
C ASN A 78 10.27 36.74 22.21
N VAL A 79 10.48 35.51 21.77
CA VAL A 79 9.43 34.53 21.45
C VAL A 79 9.29 33.45 22.52
N ASP A 80 9.92 33.61 23.69
CA ASP A 80 9.88 32.63 24.78
C ASP A 80 8.45 32.37 25.28
N SER A 81 7.56 33.36 25.18
CA SER A 81 6.13 33.21 25.48
C SER A 81 5.40 32.19 24.59
N LEU A 82 5.96 31.83 23.43
CA LEU A 82 5.41 30.83 22.51
C LEU A 82 5.88 29.41 22.82
N LYS A 83 6.82 29.22 23.75
CA LYS A 83 7.20 27.90 24.24
C LYS A 83 5.99 27.29 24.97
N LYS A 84 5.78 25.99 24.80
CA LYS A 84 4.54 25.32 25.22
C LYS A 84 4.20 25.57 26.69
N LYS A 85 5.19 25.47 27.58
CA LYS A 85 5.00 25.59 29.03
C LYS A 85 4.51 27.00 29.41
N GLU A 86 5.10 28.02 28.81
CA GLU A 86 4.80 29.43 29.01
C GLU A 86 3.46 29.79 28.34
N TYR A 87 3.24 29.30 27.13
CA TYR A 87 1.99 29.50 26.37
C TYR A 87 0.78 28.86 27.06
N ASP A 88 0.91 27.65 27.58
CA ASP A 88 -0.18 26.94 28.27
C ASP A 88 -0.61 27.69 29.53
N VAL A 89 0.35 28.18 30.32
CA VAL A 89 0.08 29.00 31.51
C VAL A 89 -0.61 30.31 31.11
N SER A 90 -0.10 30.99 30.08
CA SER A 90 -0.68 32.23 29.59
C SER A 90 -2.10 32.03 29.05
N LEU A 91 -2.33 31.00 28.25
CA LEU A 91 -3.64 30.73 27.64
C LEU A 91 -4.67 30.34 28.70
N ALA A 92 -4.28 29.53 29.69
CA ALA A 92 -5.15 29.20 30.81
C ALA A 92 -5.59 30.48 31.55
N ALA A 93 -4.66 31.39 31.84
CA ALA A 93 -4.98 32.66 32.49
C ALA A 93 -5.89 33.56 31.62
N ILE A 94 -5.63 33.63 30.30
CA ILE A 94 -6.45 34.42 29.37
C ILE A 94 -7.88 33.88 29.31
N VAL A 95 -8.06 32.58 29.10
CA VAL A 95 -9.39 31.96 29.01
C VAL A 95 -10.14 32.05 30.34
N LYS A 96 -9.43 31.92 31.47
CA LYS A 96 -10.02 32.09 32.79
C LYS A 96 -10.60 33.48 33.00
N ASN A 97 -9.84 34.52 32.61
CA ASN A 97 -10.19 35.92 32.82
C ASN A 97 -11.08 36.52 31.72
N ALA A 98 -11.32 35.81 30.62
CA ALA A 98 -12.18 36.28 29.54
C ALA A 98 -13.66 36.38 29.95
N GLU A 99 -14.33 37.46 29.56
CA GLU A 99 -15.75 37.68 29.86
C GLU A 99 -16.64 36.66 29.13
N PRO A 100 -17.60 36.01 29.81
CA PRO A 100 -18.48 35.04 29.19
C PRO A 100 -19.43 35.72 28.22
N LEU A 101 -19.59 35.11 27.05
CA LEU A 101 -20.46 35.61 26.00
C LEU A 101 -21.40 34.49 25.53
N THR A 102 -22.70 34.69 25.78
CA THR A 102 -23.75 33.74 25.38
C THR A 102 -23.98 33.79 23.87
N PHE A 103 -24.52 32.71 23.31
CA PHE A 103 -24.76 32.60 21.88
C PHE A 103 -25.69 33.71 21.34
N GLU A 104 -26.60 34.21 22.18
CA GLU A 104 -27.56 35.29 21.86
C GLU A 104 -26.93 36.70 21.89
N LEU A 105 -25.92 36.92 22.74
CA LEU A 105 -25.18 38.20 22.82
C LEU A 105 -24.11 38.36 21.72
N LEU A 106 -23.99 37.37 20.83
CA LEU A 106 -23.09 37.38 19.68
C LEU A 106 -23.48 38.42 18.60
N ASP A 107 -24.63 39.10 18.70
CA ASP A 107 -25.06 40.13 17.73
C ASP A 107 -24.77 41.58 18.14
N GLY A 108 -24.31 41.82 19.38
CA GLY A 108 -23.91 43.16 19.85
C GLY A 108 -22.48 43.54 19.48
N THR A 109 -22.16 44.84 19.51
CA THR A 109 -20.81 45.38 19.35
C THR A 109 -19.95 45.05 20.58
N LEU A 110 -18.76 44.50 20.37
CA LEU A 110 -17.84 44.19 21.48
C LEU A 110 -16.92 45.38 21.81
N ASP A 111 -16.48 45.43 23.06
CA ASP A 111 -15.46 46.39 23.51
C ASP A 111 -14.06 45.88 23.10
N ALA A 112 -13.40 46.61 22.20
CA ALA A 112 -12.08 46.29 21.66
C ALA A 112 -10.99 46.15 22.75
N THR A 113 -11.20 46.66 23.96
CA THR A 113 -10.25 46.56 25.08
C THR A 113 -10.35 45.26 25.87
N LYS A 114 -11.42 44.47 25.66
CA LYS A 114 -11.73 43.26 26.44
C LYS A 114 -11.52 41.97 25.64
N THR A 115 -11.38 40.89 26.37
CA THR A 115 -11.29 39.52 25.83
C THR A 115 -12.51 38.73 26.26
N TYR A 116 -13.09 37.97 25.34
CA TYR A 116 -14.34 37.24 25.55
C TYR A 116 -14.17 35.74 25.35
N LYS A 117 -15.05 34.93 25.96
CA LYS A 117 -15.15 33.49 25.70
C LYS A 117 -16.59 33.06 25.46
N THR A 118 -16.77 32.09 24.58
CA THR A 118 -18.07 31.43 24.34
C THR A 118 -17.88 29.92 24.40
N ILE A 119 -18.88 29.17 24.87
CA ILE A 119 -18.77 27.72 25.08
C ILE A 119 -19.58 26.98 24.01
N TYR A 120 -19.00 25.94 23.41
CA TYR A 120 -19.69 25.05 22.50
C TYR A 120 -19.63 23.60 23.01
N LYS A 121 -20.78 22.92 23.03
CA LYS A 121 -20.91 21.57 23.62
C LYS A 121 -20.91 20.46 22.56
N ASN A 122 -21.25 20.78 21.32
CA ASN A 122 -21.37 19.81 20.22
C ASN A 122 -20.98 20.43 18.87
N PRO A 123 -20.77 19.61 17.82
CA PRO A 123 -20.43 20.06 16.48
C PRO A 123 -21.44 21.04 15.85
N ARG A 124 -22.73 20.93 16.20
CA ARG A 124 -23.80 21.80 15.65
C ARG A 124 -23.68 23.22 16.20
N GLU A 125 -23.45 23.37 17.51
CA GLU A 125 -23.16 24.65 18.15
C GLU A 125 -21.87 25.28 17.62
N PHE A 126 -20.78 24.50 17.50
CA PHE A 126 -19.54 24.99 16.91
C PHE A 126 -19.74 25.48 15.48
N ARG A 127 -20.46 24.71 14.65
CA ARG A 127 -20.76 25.07 13.26
C ARG A 127 -21.61 26.34 13.18
N ALA A 128 -22.52 26.57 14.12
CA ALA A 128 -23.30 27.80 14.20
C ALA A 128 -22.42 29.03 14.51
N ILE A 129 -21.52 28.92 15.50
CA ILE A 129 -20.53 29.95 15.82
C ILE A 129 -19.63 30.20 14.59
N ALA A 130 -19.11 29.12 14.00
CA ALA A 130 -18.22 29.21 12.85
C ALA A 130 -18.88 29.92 11.66
N LYS A 131 -20.12 29.56 11.30
CA LYS A 131 -20.84 30.24 10.21
C LYS A 131 -21.09 31.72 10.51
N LYS A 132 -21.51 32.05 11.73
CA LYS A 132 -21.80 33.43 12.14
C LYS A 132 -20.58 34.33 11.98
N TYR A 133 -19.41 33.84 12.38
CA TYR A 133 -18.14 34.57 12.29
C TYR A 133 -17.29 34.23 11.09
N LYS A 134 -17.87 33.51 10.13
CA LYS A 134 -17.20 33.04 8.92
C LYS A 134 -15.90 32.26 9.22
N LEU A 135 -15.80 31.61 10.38
CA LEU A 135 -14.74 30.66 10.70
C LEU A 135 -14.93 29.38 9.88
N MET A 136 -13.86 28.60 9.82
CA MET A 136 -13.91 27.28 9.20
C MET A 136 -14.71 26.32 10.07
N SER A 137 -15.80 25.80 9.53
CA SER A 137 -16.71 24.91 10.26
C SER A 137 -16.39 23.42 10.11
N ASP A 138 -15.34 23.08 9.35
CA ASP A 138 -14.91 21.69 9.19
C ASP A 138 -14.23 21.19 10.45
N ILE A 139 -14.64 19.99 10.86
CA ILE A 139 -13.96 19.19 11.87
C ILE A 139 -13.32 18.01 11.14
N ARG A 140 -12.08 17.68 11.50
CA ARG A 140 -11.34 16.53 10.98
C ARG A 140 -10.72 15.77 12.13
N SER A 141 -10.96 14.46 12.19
CA SER A 141 -10.49 13.59 13.29
C SER A 141 -10.90 14.13 14.67
N GLY A 142 -12.12 14.66 14.77
CA GLY A 142 -12.68 15.26 15.97
C GLY A 142 -12.17 16.66 16.31
N MET A 143 -11.15 17.18 15.61
CA MET A 143 -10.54 18.48 15.89
C MET A 143 -11.09 19.57 14.95
N ALA A 144 -11.69 20.61 15.54
CA ALA A 144 -12.02 21.85 14.85
C ALA A 144 -10.76 22.55 14.33
N ARG A 145 -10.86 23.21 13.18
CA ARG A 145 -9.70 23.89 12.60
C ARG A 145 -9.21 25.02 13.52
N THR A 146 -7.89 25.19 13.61
CA THR A 146 -7.18 26.14 14.51
C THR A 146 -7.39 25.91 16.01
N ALA A 147 -8.02 24.79 16.41
CA ALA A 147 -8.21 24.48 17.82
C ALA A 147 -6.90 24.12 18.53
N TYR A 148 -6.68 24.69 19.71
CA TYR A 148 -5.68 24.24 20.67
C TYR A 148 -6.40 23.76 21.94
N TYR A 149 -6.32 22.47 22.27
CA TYR A 149 -7.10 21.87 23.38
C TYR A 149 -8.61 22.17 23.31
N GLY A 150 -9.21 22.16 22.11
CA GLY A 150 -10.62 22.48 21.92
C GLY A 150 -10.94 23.98 22.07
N ILE A 151 -9.92 24.84 22.08
CA ILE A 151 -10.09 26.30 22.10
C ILE A 151 -9.81 26.85 20.71
N VAL A 152 -10.80 27.50 20.09
CA VAL A 152 -10.69 28.14 18.77
C VAL A 152 -10.70 29.66 18.96
N PRO A 153 -9.56 30.35 18.84
CA PRO A 153 -9.49 31.80 18.91
C PRO A 153 -9.94 32.46 17.60
N PHE A 154 -10.63 33.60 17.70
CA PHE A 154 -10.98 34.45 16.56
C PHE A 154 -11.13 35.93 16.97
N MET A 155 -11.19 36.83 16.00
CA MET A 155 -11.37 38.28 16.23
C MET A 155 -12.79 38.71 15.88
N LYS A 156 -13.35 39.63 16.69
CA LYS A 156 -14.62 40.31 16.41
C LYS A 156 -14.56 41.74 16.95
N ASP A 157 -14.91 42.73 16.13
CA ASP A 157 -14.96 44.17 16.49
C ASP A 157 -13.68 44.71 17.16
N GLY A 158 -12.52 44.14 16.81
CA GLY A 158 -11.23 44.48 17.41
C GLY A 158 -10.90 43.74 18.71
N SER A 159 -11.85 43.00 19.28
CA SER A 159 -11.67 42.16 20.48
C SER A 159 -11.30 40.71 20.12
N ARG A 160 -10.56 40.05 21.00
CA ARG A 160 -10.26 38.61 20.92
C ARG A 160 -11.37 37.80 21.57
N VAL A 161 -11.86 36.77 20.87
CA VAL A 161 -12.88 35.84 21.37
C VAL A 161 -12.35 34.41 21.32
N TYR A 162 -12.57 33.64 22.38
CA TYR A 162 -12.20 32.23 22.48
C TYR A 162 -13.46 31.35 22.48
N ALA A 163 -13.68 30.57 21.42
CA ALA A 163 -14.67 29.50 21.44
C ALA A 163 -14.07 28.27 22.14
N VAL A 164 -14.61 27.91 23.30
CA VAL A 164 -14.07 26.89 24.20
C VAL A 164 -14.99 25.66 24.19
N HIS A 165 -14.39 24.48 24.00
CA HIS A 165 -15.10 23.21 24.07
C HIS A 165 -15.69 22.98 25.48
N GLY A 166 -16.94 22.51 25.58
CA GLY A 166 -17.66 22.38 26.86
C GLY A 166 -16.99 21.44 27.88
N ASN A 167 -16.23 20.45 27.42
CA ASN A 167 -15.48 19.52 28.28
C ASN A 167 -14.04 19.97 28.57
N PHE A 168 -13.65 21.19 28.22
CA PHE A 168 -12.32 21.72 28.50
C PHE A 168 -12.14 22.04 30.00
N ASP A 169 -11.01 21.62 30.58
CA ASP A 169 -10.57 21.99 31.93
C ASP A 169 -9.19 22.65 31.87
N GLU A 170 -9.08 23.86 32.43
CA GLU A 170 -7.86 24.67 32.49
C GLU A 170 -6.70 23.93 33.19
N LYS A 171 -6.99 23.05 34.15
CA LYS A 171 -5.96 22.23 34.84
C LYS A 171 -5.21 21.30 33.89
N LEU A 172 -5.80 20.96 32.74
CA LEU A 172 -5.21 20.04 31.76
C LEU A 172 -4.10 20.70 30.94
N LEU A 173 -4.15 22.02 30.76
CA LEU A 173 -3.04 22.77 30.17
C LEU A 173 -1.82 22.76 31.13
N LEU A 174 -2.06 22.86 32.43
CA LEU A 174 -1.02 22.94 33.45
C LEU A 174 -0.34 21.58 33.74
N ASN A 175 -1.09 20.48 33.63
CA ASN A 175 -0.60 19.13 33.93
C ASN A 175 0.04 18.42 32.72
N GLY A 176 0.07 19.06 31.54
CA GLY A 176 0.64 18.47 30.33
C GLY A 176 -0.15 17.28 29.75
N THR A 177 -1.41 17.12 30.16
CA THR A 177 -2.27 16.01 29.74
C THR A 177 -2.56 16.07 28.23
N SER A 178 -2.71 14.91 27.59
CA SER A 178 -3.06 14.82 26.16
C SER A 178 -4.43 15.45 25.88
N SER A 179 -4.57 16.13 24.73
CA SER A 179 -5.84 16.72 24.29
C SER A 179 -6.77 15.72 23.58
N SER A 180 -6.32 14.48 23.34
CA SER A 180 -7.04 13.49 22.52
C SER A 180 -8.45 13.16 23.04
N TYR A 181 -8.69 13.22 24.35
CA TYR A 181 -10.01 12.91 24.94
C TYR A 181 -11.11 13.91 24.53
N LEU A 182 -10.75 15.13 24.10
CA LEU A 182 -11.70 16.13 23.57
C LEU A 182 -12.14 15.83 22.14
N TYR A 183 -11.33 15.06 21.40
CA TYR A 183 -11.47 14.91 19.96
C TYR A 183 -11.86 13.47 19.63
N THR A 184 -13.15 13.18 19.75
CA THR A 184 -13.70 11.85 19.47
C THR A 184 -14.08 11.71 17.99
N ALA A 185 -14.15 10.47 17.50
CA ALA A 185 -14.61 10.18 16.14
C ALA A 185 -16.03 10.74 15.90
N ASP A 186 -16.89 10.76 16.94
CA ASP A 186 -18.27 11.28 16.88
C ASP A 186 -18.36 12.72 16.37
N TRP A 187 -17.37 13.55 16.70
CA TRP A 187 -17.34 14.94 16.23
C TRP A 187 -17.07 15.05 14.73
N ASP A 188 -16.19 14.20 14.18
CA ASP A 188 -15.96 14.10 12.73
C ASP A 188 -17.21 13.55 12.01
N ARG A 189 -17.82 12.50 12.59
CA ARG A 189 -19.06 11.88 12.09
C ARG A 189 -20.18 12.90 11.95
N MET A 190 -20.49 13.61 13.03
CA MET A 190 -21.55 14.61 13.06
C MET A 190 -21.24 15.81 12.15
N SER A 191 -19.98 16.26 12.06
CA SER A 191 -19.60 17.34 11.14
C SER A 191 -19.89 17.00 9.68
N ARG A 192 -19.62 15.75 9.26
CA ARG A 192 -19.92 15.27 7.90
C ARG A 192 -21.43 15.15 7.66
N TYR A 193 -22.19 14.71 8.65
CA TYR A 193 -23.65 14.70 8.57
C TYR A 193 -24.21 16.12 8.39
N LEU A 194 -23.71 17.10 9.15
CA LEU A 194 -24.13 18.50 9.03
C LEU A 194 -23.76 19.12 7.66
N GLU A 195 -22.65 18.70 7.05
CA GLU A 195 -22.30 19.07 5.67
C GLU A 195 -23.29 18.48 4.66
N PHE A 196 -23.70 17.23 4.85
CA PHE A 196 -24.71 16.57 4.02
C PHE A 196 -26.08 17.24 4.14
N GLU A 197 -26.57 17.44 5.37
CA GLU A 197 -27.84 18.13 5.66
C GLU A 197 -27.87 19.48 4.94
N GLU A 198 -26.78 20.23 5.04
CA GLU A 198 -26.66 21.54 4.40
C GLU A 198 -26.64 21.48 2.87
N LEU A 199 -25.98 20.49 2.27
CA LEU A 199 -25.82 20.42 0.82
C LEU A 199 -27.06 19.87 0.10
N TYR A 200 -27.83 19.02 0.76
CA TYR A 200 -28.88 18.24 0.12
C TYR A 200 -30.27 18.48 0.69
N CYS A 201 -30.40 18.78 1.98
CA CYS A 201 -31.69 18.98 2.64
C CYS A 201 -32.16 20.44 2.61
N ARG A 202 -32.17 21.01 1.42
CA ARG A 202 -32.67 22.37 1.17
C ARG A 202 -33.82 22.34 0.16
N PRO A 203 -34.79 23.27 0.27
CA PRO A 203 -35.82 23.46 -0.74
C PRO A 203 -35.17 23.62 -2.13
N GLY A 204 -35.59 22.80 -3.09
CA GLY A 204 -35.02 22.75 -4.46
C GLY A 204 -34.04 21.60 -4.74
N LYS A 205 -33.60 20.83 -3.73
CA LYS A 205 -32.84 19.57 -3.94
C LYS A 205 -33.59 18.35 -3.42
N TRP A 206 -33.75 18.23 -2.11
CA TRP A 206 -34.52 17.17 -1.45
C TRP A 206 -35.56 17.79 -0.53
N THR A 207 -36.81 17.35 -0.68
CA THR A 207 -37.97 17.88 0.06
C THR A 207 -38.62 16.86 0.99
N GLY A 208 -38.11 15.61 1.02
CA GLY A 208 -38.55 14.58 1.95
C GLY A 208 -37.79 14.61 3.29
N LYS A 209 -37.92 13.55 4.09
CA LYS A 209 -37.20 13.41 5.37
C LYS A 209 -35.68 13.50 5.12
N CYS A 210 -35.00 14.43 5.78
CA CYS A 210 -33.55 14.64 5.64
C CYS A 210 -32.77 13.57 6.42
N ASP A 211 -32.71 12.37 5.86
CA ASP A 211 -32.12 11.22 6.51
C ASP A 211 -31.48 10.32 5.44
N PRO A 212 -30.15 10.10 5.47
CA PRO A 212 -29.48 9.21 4.52
C PRO A 212 -30.04 7.78 4.51
N ALA A 213 -30.68 7.35 5.60
CA ALA A 213 -31.33 6.04 5.71
C ALA A 213 -32.80 6.05 5.24
N ASP A 214 -33.37 7.22 4.88
CA ASP A 214 -34.72 7.30 4.34
C ASP A 214 -34.79 6.62 2.96
N PRO A 215 -35.74 5.69 2.73
CA PRO A 215 -35.91 5.01 1.45
C PRO A 215 -36.14 5.99 0.30
N GLY A 216 -36.90 7.07 0.53
CA GLY A 216 -37.17 8.11 -0.46
C GLY A 216 -35.90 8.84 -0.89
N MET A 217 -35.05 9.21 0.07
CA MET A 217 -33.77 9.87 -0.20
C MET A 217 -32.79 8.93 -0.89
N THR A 218 -32.75 7.67 -0.48
CA THR A 218 -31.94 6.61 -1.10
C THR A 218 -32.29 6.44 -2.59
N GLU A 219 -33.59 6.35 -2.90
CA GLU A 219 -34.07 6.23 -4.27
C GLU A 219 -33.76 7.49 -5.10
N TRP A 220 -33.83 8.67 -4.48
CA TRP A 220 -33.47 9.95 -5.10
C TRP A 220 -31.97 10.06 -5.47
N PHE A 221 -31.07 9.52 -4.64
CA PHE A 221 -29.63 9.40 -4.94
C PHE A 221 -29.33 8.31 -5.96
N LYS A 222 -30.05 7.18 -5.89
CA LYS A 222 -29.96 6.07 -6.86
C LYS A 222 -30.31 6.55 -8.27
N LYS A 223 -31.41 7.28 -8.44
CA LYS A 223 -31.83 7.90 -9.72
C LYS A 223 -30.80 8.88 -10.31
N ARG A 224 -29.91 9.43 -9.49
CA ARG A 224 -28.89 10.41 -9.90
C ARG A 224 -27.48 9.82 -10.01
N ASN A 225 -27.35 8.50 -9.88
CA ASN A 225 -26.08 7.79 -9.93
C ASN A 225 -25.04 8.30 -8.92
N ARG A 226 -25.50 8.70 -7.72
CA ARG A 226 -24.67 9.27 -6.64
C ARG A 226 -24.65 8.37 -5.39
N MET A 227 -24.86 7.06 -5.54
CA MET A 227 -24.89 6.10 -4.43
C MET A 227 -23.60 6.07 -3.61
N ARG A 228 -22.43 6.32 -4.22
CA ARG A 228 -21.16 6.44 -3.48
C ARG A 228 -21.20 7.52 -2.39
N LEU A 229 -21.87 8.65 -2.64
CA LEU A 229 -22.03 9.72 -1.65
C LEU A 229 -22.96 9.31 -0.50
N LEU A 230 -24.00 8.53 -0.80
CA LEU A 230 -24.95 8.02 0.19
C LEU A 230 -24.42 6.80 0.95
N LYS A 231 -23.40 6.08 0.47
CA LYS A 231 -22.74 4.97 1.19
C LYS A 231 -21.64 5.44 2.14
N ILE A 232 -21.07 6.62 1.90
CA ILE A 232 -20.06 7.24 2.78
C ILE A 232 -20.71 7.79 4.08
N LEU A 233 -22.01 8.05 4.10
CA LEU A 233 -22.69 8.68 5.25
C LEU A 233 -23.23 7.69 6.32
N PRO A 234 -23.75 6.49 6.00
CA PRO A 234 -24.36 5.58 6.96
C PRO A 234 -23.35 4.68 7.69
N GLN A 235 -22.11 4.52 7.19
CA GLN A 235 -21.03 3.87 7.96
C GLN A 235 -20.72 4.60 9.28
N PHE A 236 -21.24 5.81 9.47
CA PHE A 236 -20.98 6.66 10.62
C PHE A 236 -22.12 6.73 11.64
N MET A 237 -23.22 6.00 11.45
CA MET A 237 -24.31 5.86 12.45
C MET A 237 -24.76 4.41 12.66
N SER A 238 -23.85 3.42 12.57
CA SER A 238 -24.15 2.08 13.08
C SER A 238 -24.58 2.21 14.54
N ALA A 239 -25.74 1.64 14.91
CA ALA A 239 -26.01 1.44 16.33
C ALA A 239 -24.85 0.67 16.94
N ARG A 240 -24.47 1.06 18.16
CA ARG A 240 -23.44 0.36 18.92
C ARG A 240 -23.87 -1.10 19.10
N VAL A 241 -22.91 -2.02 18.99
CA VAL A 241 -23.21 -3.44 19.24
C VAL A 241 -23.60 -3.62 20.71
N GLN A 242 -24.80 -4.17 20.92
CA GLN A 242 -25.31 -4.55 22.23
C GLN A 242 -24.99 -6.01 22.50
N ILE A 243 -24.63 -6.33 23.75
CA ILE A 243 -24.31 -7.69 24.17
C ILE A 243 -25.43 -8.19 25.08
N ASN A 244 -26.16 -9.21 24.64
CA ASN A 244 -27.19 -9.87 25.41
C ASN A 244 -26.72 -11.25 25.85
N VAL A 245 -26.75 -11.52 27.16
CA VAL A 245 -26.31 -12.80 27.73
C VAL A 245 -27.50 -13.56 28.29
N ASN A 246 -27.76 -14.75 27.74
CA ASN A 246 -28.72 -15.70 28.30
C ASN A 246 -27.97 -16.63 29.28
N THR A 247 -28.24 -16.45 30.57
CA THR A 247 -27.57 -17.19 31.65
C THR A 247 -27.95 -18.67 31.69
N ALA A 248 -29.15 -19.04 31.24
CA ALA A 248 -29.63 -20.42 31.26
C ALA A 248 -29.01 -21.26 30.13
N SER A 249 -28.94 -20.70 28.91
CA SER A 249 -28.37 -21.39 27.75
C SER A 249 -26.87 -21.12 27.55
N LYS A 250 -26.27 -20.23 28.35
CA LYS A 250 -24.88 -19.77 28.21
C LYS A 250 -24.60 -19.16 26.83
N VAL A 251 -25.59 -18.48 26.27
CA VAL A 251 -25.51 -17.84 24.94
C VAL A 251 -25.27 -16.35 25.07
N CYS A 252 -24.29 -15.85 24.32
CA CYS A 252 -23.99 -14.44 24.17
C CYS A 252 -24.32 -14.01 22.74
N ASP A 253 -25.31 -13.12 22.59
CA ASP A 253 -25.76 -12.55 21.33
C ASP A 253 -25.24 -11.11 21.19
N PHE A 254 -24.56 -10.84 20.08
CA PHE A 254 -24.10 -9.52 19.69
C PHE A 254 -25.08 -8.95 18.67
N LEU A 255 -25.71 -7.84 19.04
CA LEU A 255 -26.81 -7.25 18.28
C LEU A 255 -26.39 -5.89 17.72
N ARG A 256 -26.58 -5.69 16.40
CA ARG A 256 -26.46 -4.39 15.74
C ARG A 256 -27.82 -4.05 15.15
N ASP A 257 -28.36 -2.89 15.49
CA ASP A 257 -29.70 -2.47 15.06
C ASP A 257 -30.82 -3.49 15.40
N ASN A 258 -30.68 -4.17 16.55
CA ASN A 258 -31.53 -5.28 17.02
C ASN A 258 -31.47 -6.58 16.17
N GLU A 259 -30.57 -6.66 15.19
CA GLU A 259 -30.29 -7.88 14.45
C GLU A 259 -29.06 -8.59 15.03
N ASN A 260 -29.11 -9.92 15.08
CA ASN A 260 -27.97 -10.72 15.55
C ASN A 260 -26.89 -10.76 14.48
N ILE A 261 -25.68 -10.29 14.82
CA ILE A 261 -24.52 -10.33 13.94
C ILE A 261 -23.52 -11.41 14.34
N LEU A 262 -23.57 -11.89 15.59
CA LEU A 262 -22.71 -12.94 16.12
C LEU A 262 -23.34 -13.59 17.37
N ARG A 263 -23.44 -14.91 17.34
CA ARG A 263 -23.90 -15.73 18.47
C ARG A 263 -22.79 -16.67 18.94
N ILE A 264 -22.52 -16.64 20.25
CA ILE A 264 -21.48 -17.46 20.89
C ILE A 264 -22.07 -18.22 22.08
N HIS A 265 -21.86 -19.53 22.14
CA HIS A 265 -22.03 -20.34 23.34
C HIS A 265 -20.73 -20.29 24.13
N ILE A 266 -20.77 -19.67 25.31
CA ILE A 266 -19.59 -19.41 26.14
C ILE A 266 -19.45 -20.44 27.26
N GLY A 267 -18.22 -20.88 27.54
CA GLY A 267 -17.92 -21.75 28.68
C GLY A 267 -18.75 -23.03 28.67
N GLU A 268 -18.86 -23.72 27.53
CA GLU A 268 -19.65 -24.95 27.42
C GLU A 268 -19.20 -26.01 28.42
N SER A 269 -17.90 -26.09 28.69
CA SER A 269 -17.29 -26.99 29.67
C SER A 269 -17.45 -26.56 31.13
N LEU A 270 -18.03 -25.39 31.39
CA LEU A 270 -18.22 -24.82 32.72
C LEU A 270 -19.65 -25.05 33.24
N GLY A 271 -19.82 -24.87 34.55
CA GLY A 271 -21.11 -24.91 35.24
C GLY A 271 -22.05 -23.77 34.81
N ALA A 272 -23.13 -23.56 35.58
CA ALA A 272 -24.08 -22.49 35.28
C ALA A 272 -23.45 -21.10 35.45
N VAL A 273 -24.00 -20.12 34.72
CA VAL A 273 -23.68 -18.70 34.94
C VAL A 273 -24.34 -18.27 36.25
N SER A 274 -23.54 -17.79 37.19
CA SER A 274 -23.99 -17.33 38.50
C SER A 274 -24.52 -15.89 38.45
N THR A 275 -23.76 -14.97 37.85
CA THR A 275 -24.11 -13.56 37.73
C THR A 275 -23.57 -12.96 36.44
N VAL A 276 -24.25 -11.92 35.93
CA VAL A 276 -23.82 -11.11 34.80
C VAL A 276 -23.87 -9.66 35.21
N HIS A 277 -22.75 -8.97 35.02
CA HIS A 277 -22.59 -7.56 35.35
C HIS A 277 -22.12 -6.81 34.10
N SER A 278 -22.99 -5.98 33.53
CA SER A 278 -22.67 -5.19 32.33
C SER A 278 -22.49 -3.71 32.67
N THR A 279 -21.41 -3.13 32.15
CA THR A 279 -21.12 -1.69 32.16
C THR A 279 -21.10 -1.17 30.72
N HIS A 280 -20.83 0.12 30.51
CA HIS A 280 -20.73 0.70 29.16
C HIS A 280 -19.55 0.15 28.34
N THR A 281 -18.53 -0.41 28.98
CA THR A 281 -17.30 -0.87 28.33
C THR A 281 -17.00 -2.34 28.59
N THR A 282 -17.56 -2.95 29.62
CA THR A 282 -17.19 -4.29 30.05
C THR A 282 -18.42 -5.06 30.47
N THR A 283 -18.57 -6.28 29.94
CA THR A 283 -19.56 -7.28 30.40
C THR A 283 -18.81 -8.40 31.11
N THR A 284 -19.00 -8.52 32.42
CA THR A 284 -18.42 -9.58 33.25
C THR A 284 -19.46 -10.67 33.48
N ILE A 285 -19.06 -11.92 33.26
CA ILE A 285 -19.89 -13.12 33.38
C ILE A 285 -19.19 -14.06 34.35
N ASP A 286 -19.81 -14.30 35.50
CA ASP A 286 -19.25 -15.14 36.56
C ASP A 286 -19.84 -16.56 36.48
N PHE A 287 -18.96 -17.54 36.37
CA PHE A 287 -19.26 -18.97 36.52
C PHE A 287 -18.79 -19.44 37.89
N GLU A 288 -19.25 -20.62 38.33
CA GLU A 288 -18.81 -21.21 39.61
C GLU A 288 -17.29 -21.38 39.72
N THR A 289 -16.62 -21.66 38.60
CA THR A 289 -15.19 -21.98 38.53
C THR A 289 -14.42 -21.12 37.54
N ALA A 290 -14.99 -20.02 37.05
CA ALA A 290 -14.32 -19.15 36.07
C ALA A 290 -15.01 -17.78 36.01
N GLN A 291 -14.32 -16.79 35.45
CA GLN A 291 -14.89 -15.48 35.15
C GLN A 291 -14.50 -15.08 33.73
N LEU A 292 -15.48 -14.68 32.90
CA LEU A 292 -15.25 -14.12 31.57
C LEU A 292 -15.49 -12.62 31.62
N ASN A 293 -14.52 -11.83 31.16
CA ASN A 293 -14.68 -10.40 30.92
C ASN A 293 -14.69 -10.14 29.41
N ILE A 294 -15.77 -9.55 28.90
CA ILE A 294 -15.84 -9.05 27.53
C ILE A 294 -15.59 -7.55 27.58
N VAL A 295 -14.39 -7.12 27.18
CA VAL A 295 -13.90 -5.75 27.31
C VAL A 295 -13.90 -5.06 25.96
N ARG A 296 -14.61 -3.94 25.85
CA ARG A 296 -14.53 -3.05 24.69
C ARG A 296 -13.31 -2.14 24.82
N THR A 297 -12.33 -2.29 23.93
CA THR A 297 -11.03 -1.63 24.09
C THR A 297 -10.81 -0.38 23.22
N SER A 298 -11.38 -0.25 22.00
CA SER A 298 -11.38 1.02 21.25
C SER A 298 -12.20 1.02 19.94
N ASP A 299 -12.52 2.21 19.42
CA ASP A 299 -13.01 2.48 18.05
C ASP A 299 -11.84 2.87 17.12
N GLN A 300 -10.79 2.06 17.03
CA GLN A 300 -9.70 2.34 16.08
C GLN A 300 -10.11 1.97 14.65
N GLY A 301 -9.95 2.89 13.71
CA GLY A 301 -10.23 2.62 12.29
C GLY A 301 -11.70 2.46 11.91
N GLY A 302 -12.64 2.76 12.81
CA GLY A 302 -14.08 2.60 12.56
C GLY A 302 -14.64 1.22 12.90
N PHE A 303 -13.86 0.36 13.56
CA PHE A 303 -14.29 -0.95 14.05
C PHE A 303 -14.52 -0.92 15.56
N GLU A 304 -15.53 -1.62 16.06
CA GLU A 304 -15.71 -1.88 17.49
C GLU A 304 -14.94 -3.15 17.87
N HIS A 305 -14.00 -3.06 18.81
CA HIS A 305 -13.21 -4.20 19.27
C HIS A 305 -13.68 -4.71 20.64
N TYR A 306 -13.81 -6.02 20.78
CA TYR A 306 -14.25 -6.72 21.99
C TYR A 306 -13.26 -7.84 22.34
N ASP A 307 -12.55 -7.68 23.44
CA ASP A 307 -11.60 -8.66 23.96
C ASP A 307 -12.30 -9.62 24.93
N PHE A 308 -12.12 -10.92 24.74
CA PHE A 308 -12.66 -11.98 25.60
C PHE A 308 -11.54 -12.47 26.52
N GLU A 309 -11.63 -12.13 27.81
CA GLU A 309 -10.62 -12.45 28.81
C GLU A 309 -11.17 -13.43 29.84
N TRP A 310 -10.71 -14.67 29.76
CA TRP A 310 -10.99 -15.69 30.75
C TRP A 310 -10.02 -15.58 31.94
N SER A 311 -10.56 -15.55 33.15
CA SER A 311 -9.81 -15.38 34.40
C SER A 311 -10.41 -16.23 35.53
N LYS A 312 -9.72 -16.28 36.68
CA LYS A 312 -10.14 -17.05 37.88
C LYS A 312 -10.53 -18.51 37.58
N LEU A 313 -9.88 -19.12 36.60
CA LEU A 313 -10.15 -20.49 36.21
C LEU A 313 -9.86 -21.41 37.41
N GLY A 314 -10.81 -22.25 37.80
CA GLY A 314 -10.60 -23.37 38.72
C GLY A 314 -9.87 -24.51 38.02
N ARG A 315 -9.73 -25.67 38.65
CA ARG A 315 -9.22 -26.87 37.96
C ARG A 315 -10.24 -27.36 36.93
N ILE A 316 -10.13 -26.86 35.71
CA ILE A 316 -10.95 -27.29 34.56
C ILE A 316 -10.07 -28.09 33.60
N ARG A 317 -10.64 -29.14 32.98
CA ARG A 317 -9.91 -29.97 32.01
C ARG A 317 -9.61 -29.20 30.74
N TYR A 318 -10.64 -28.56 30.19
CA TYR A 318 -10.55 -27.71 29.00
C TYR A 318 -11.56 -26.56 29.10
N LEU A 319 -11.31 -25.49 28.38
CA LEU A 319 -12.25 -24.40 28.15
C LEU A 319 -12.77 -24.51 26.71
N LYS A 320 -14.08 -24.38 26.52
CA LYS A 320 -14.71 -24.50 25.21
C LYS A 320 -15.73 -23.40 24.98
N ASP A 321 -15.54 -22.66 23.89
CA ASP A 321 -16.48 -21.69 23.35
C ASP A 321 -16.91 -22.13 21.94
N THR A 322 -18.18 -21.96 21.59
CA THR A 322 -18.70 -22.36 20.27
C THR A 322 -19.41 -21.20 19.58
N ILE A 323 -18.98 -20.87 18.39
CA ILE A 323 -19.51 -19.77 17.60
C ILE A 323 -20.48 -20.32 16.54
N ASN A 324 -21.69 -19.78 16.48
CA ASN A 324 -22.66 -20.12 15.45
C ASN A 324 -22.35 -19.35 14.16
N LEU A 325 -22.05 -20.10 13.09
CA LEU A 325 -21.68 -19.57 11.80
C LEU A 325 -22.82 -19.59 10.77
N ASN A 326 -23.99 -20.15 11.10
CA ASN A 326 -25.06 -20.41 10.13
C ASN A 326 -25.73 -19.16 9.56
N GLU A 327 -25.60 -18.01 10.22
CA GLU A 327 -26.28 -16.77 9.86
C GLU A 327 -25.50 -15.91 8.83
N ALA A 328 -24.31 -16.36 8.42
CA ALA A 328 -23.44 -15.62 7.48
C ALA A 328 -22.53 -16.55 6.66
N SER A 329 -21.91 -16.00 5.61
CA SER A 329 -20.78 -16.64 4.95
C SER A 329 -19.50 -16.36 5.73
N TRP A 330 -18.70 -17.39 5.98
CA TRP A 330 -17.46 -17.29 6.76
C TRP A 330 -16.23 -17.63 5.93
N TYR A 331 -15.13 -16.98 6.25
CA TYR A 331 -13.84 -17.07 5.55
C TYR A 331 -12.70 -17.09 6.58
N GLY A 332 -11.48 -17.49 6.18
CA GLY A 332 -10.34 -17.60 7.09
C GLY A 332 -10.18 -19.03 7.65
N GLY A 333 -9.52 -19.14 8.80
CA GLY A 333 -9.28 -20.42 9.46
C GLY A 333 -8.23 -21.30 8.75
N PRO A 334 -8.23 -22.62 9.04
CA PRO A 334 -7.24 -23.53 8.51
C PRO A 334 -7.52 -23.84 7.04
N GLN A 335 -6.47 -24.08 6.26
CA GLN A 335 -6.58 -24.67 4.94
C GLN A 335 -6.86 -26.17 5.06
N THR A 336 -7.71 -26.67 4.16
CA THR A 336 -7.98 -28.10 3.97
C THR A 336 -7.57 -28.54 2.56
N ASN A 337 -7.48 -29.85 2.31
CA ASN A 337 -7.07 -30.40 1.01
C ASN A 337 -7.98 -29.91 -0.13
N ASN A 338 -9.29 -29.96 0.12
CA ASN A 338 -10.32 -29.49 -0.80
C ASN A 338 -10.93 -28.19 -0.30
N MET A 339 -10.09 -27.16 -0.16
CA MET A 339 -10.50 -25.84 0.32
C MET A 339 -11.63 -25.28 -0.55
N GLN A 340 -12.75 -24.95 0.09
CA GLN A 340 -13.93 -24.34 -0.55
C GLN A 340 -14.09 -22.88 -0.12
N TRP A 341 -14.88 -22.14 -0.88
CA TRP A 341 -15.13 -20.73 -0.64
C TRP A 341 -16.62 -20.38 -0.82
N PRO A 342 -17.32 -19.84 0.20
CA PRO A 342 -16.90 -19.65 1.60
C PRO A 342 -16.57 -20.97 2.31
N LEU A 343 -16.15 -20.88 3.57
CA LEU A 343 -15.97 -22.07 4.41
C LEU A 343 -17.27 -22.89 4.44
N PRO A 344 -17.22 -24.19 4.13
CA PRO A 344 -18.39 -25.06 4.17
C PRO A 344 -18.81 -25.28 5.63
N LYS A 345 -20.10 -25.50 5.86
CA LYS A 345 -20.67 -25.74 7.21
C LYS A 345 -19.95 -26.86 7.97
N SER A 346 -19.44 -27.85 7.26
CA SER A 346 -18.55 -28.87 7.81
C SER A 346 -17.26 -28.83 7.00
N SER A 347 -16.22 -28.23 7.56
CA SER A 347 -14.91 -28.12 6.91
C SER A 347 -13.88 -29.07 7.49
N HIS A 348 -13.91 -29.30 8.81
CA HIS A 348 -12.99 -30.20 9.49
C HIS A 348 -13.55 -30.72 10.81
N GLU A 349 -13.15 -31.95 11.14
CA GLU A 349 -13.38 -32.56 12.45
C GLU A 349 -12.44 -31.96 13.51
N PHE A 350 -12.71 -32.26 14.78
CA PHE A 350 -11.96 -31.73 15.91
C PHE A 350 -10.46 -32.06 15.82
N ALA A 351 -9.64 -31.04 15.68
CA ALA A 351 -8.21 -31.17 15.41
C ALA A 351 -7.41 -30.04 16.08
N PRO A 352 -6.13 -30.25 16.40
CA PRO A 352 -5.24 -29.19 16.88
C PRO A 352 -5.05 -28.13 15.79
N PHE A 353 -5.04 -26.85 16.19
CA PHE A 353 -4.82 -25.72 15.29
C PHE A 353 -3.32 -25.49 15.08
N ILE A 354 -2.68 -26.43 14.37
CA ILE A 354 -1.25 -26.43 14.08
C ILE A 354 -0.97 -26.38 12.57
N THR A 355 0.20 -25.88 12.18
CA THR A 355 0.67 -25.98 10.79
C THR A 355 0.91 -27.46 10.47
N GLY A 356 0.49 -27.92 9.29
CA GLY A 356 0.58 -29.34 8.91
C GLY A 356 0.65 -29.55 7.41
N ASP A 357 1.24 -30.66 6.97
CA ASP A 357 1.21 -31.12 5.58
C ASP A 357 -0.14 -31.76 5.27
N LEU A 358 -0.81 -31.28 4.23
CA LEU A 358 -2.15 -31.70 3.86
C LEU A 358 -2.26 -33.15 3.39
N PHE A 359 -1.14 -33.80 3.06
CA PHE A 359 -1.13 -35.23 2.73
C PHE A 359 -1.01 -36.13 3.97
N GLU A 360 -0.54 -35.59 5.10
CA GLU A 360 -0.34 -36.32 6.37
C GLU A 360 -1.37 -35.91 7.43
N SER A 361 -1.82 -34.65 7.38
CA SER A 361 -2.70 -33.98 8.33
C SER A 361 -3.99 -33.53 7.65
N SER A 362 -5.07 -33.44 8.43
CA SER A 362 -6.37 -32.96 7.93
C SER A 362 -6.43 -31.44 7.72
N LEU A 363 -5.49 -30.69 8.33
CA LEU A 363 -5.48 -29.23 8.37
C LEU A 363 -4.06 -28.67 8.22
N ASN A 364 -3.98 -27.51 7.56
CA ASN A 364 -2.83 -26.62 7.65
C ASN A 364 -3.26 -25.25 8.18
N CYS A 365 -2.78 -24.85 9.35
CA CYS A 365 -3.21 -23.61 10.01
C CYS A 365 -2.26 -22.44 9.71
N TYR A 366 -2.82 -21.27 9.35
CA TYR A 366 -2.04 -20.05 9.12
C TYR A 366 -2.21 -19.03 10.24
N GLU A 367 -3.45 -18.61 10.48
CA GLU A 367 -3.84 -17.71 11.56
C GLU A 367 -5.20 -18.15 12.13
N PRO A 368 -5.40 -18.08 13.46
CA PRO A 368 -6.69 -18.35 14.08
C PRO A 368 -7.61 -17.13 13.91
N TYR A 369 -7.91 -16.81 12.65
CA TYR A 369 -8.67 -15.64 12.22
C TYR A 369 -9.80 -16.07 11.28
N TRP A 370 -11.01 -15.61 11.57
CA TRP A 370 -12.21 -15.85 10.76
C TRP A 370 -12.93 -14.54 10.49
N LEU A 371 -13.42 -14.37 9.26
CA LEU A 371 -14.15 -13.20 8.80
C LEU A 371 -15.53 -13.59 8.29
N SER A 372 -16.55 -12.81 8.64
CA SER A 372 -17.94 -13.04 8.27
C SER A 372 -18.45 -11.98 7.30
N SER A 373 -19.38 -12.37 6.42
CA SER A 373 -20.13 -11.45 5.56
C SER A 373 -20.94 -10.41 6.35
N ASN A 374 -21.21 -10.63 7.64
CA ASN A 374 -21.88 -9.68 8.54
C ASN A 374 -20.93 -8.61 9.12
N LEU A 375 -19.74 -8.45 8.53
CA LEU A 375 -18.70 -7.51 8.99
C LEU A 375 -18.26 -7.77 10.44
N VAL A 376 -18.15 -9.05 10.78
CA VAL A 376 -17.62 -9.54 12.06
C VAL A 376 -16.34 -10.32 11.78
N ALA A 377 -15.31 -10.07 12.56
CA ALA A 377 -14.09 -10.86 12.56
C ALA A 377 -13.90 -11.48 13.95
N VAL A 378 -13.46 -12.73 13.97
CA VAL A 378 -13.10 -13.47 15.18
C VAL A 378 -11.62 -13.78 15.08
N HIS A 379 -10.88 -13.46 16.14
CA HIS A 379 -9.46 -13.76 16.23
C HIS A 379 -9.16 -14.35 17.62
N VAL A 380 -8.41 -15.46 17.67
CA VAL A 380 -7.97 -16.06 18.93
C VAL A 380 -6.53 -15.64 19.22
N SER A 381 -6.34 -14.83 20.25
CA SER A 381 -5.09 -14.09 20.48
C SER A 381 -3.92 -14.90 21.07
N ASP A 382 -4.11 -16.17 21.40
CA ASP A 382 -3.17 -16.87 22.27
C ASP A 382 -1.83 -17.22 21.59
N GLU A 383 -0.73 -16.68 22.13
CA GLU A 383 0.64 -17.10 21.79
C GLU A 383 1.13 -18.29 22.63
N CYS A 384 0.37 -18.73 23.65
CA CYS A 384 0.90 -19.71 24.62
C CYS A 384 -0.09 -20.78 25.11
N VAL A 385 -1.33 -20.84 24.61
CA VAL A 385 -2.25 -21.95 24.89
C VAL A 385 -2.52 -22.71 23.60
N PRO A 386 -2.25 -24.03 23.55
CA PRO A 386 -2.62 -24.84 22.39
C PRO A 386 -4.13 -24.77 22.14
N LEU A 387 -4.50 -24.46 20.89
CA LEU A 387 -5.87 -24.33 20.42
C LEU A 387 -6.26 -25.59 19.65
N TRP A 388 -7.47 -26.08 19.88
CA TRP A 388 -8.15 -27.04 19.02
C TRP A 388 -9.38 -26.40 18.42
N THR A 389 -9.65 -26.75 17.17
CA THR A 389 -10.82 -26.27 16.45
C THR A 389 -11.61 -27.42 15.85
N GLN A 390 -12.92 -27.21 15.72
CA GLN A 390 -13.79 -28.03 14.90
C GLN A 390 -14.77 -27.12 14.20
N HIS A 391 -14.94 -27.28 12.89
CA HIS A 391 -15.99 -26.62 12.15
C HIS A 391 -16.92 -27.66 11.53
N LYS A 392 -18.06 -27.86 12.20
CA LYS A 392 -19.04 -28.91 11.91
C LYS A 392 -20.45 -28.36 12.03
N GLU A 393 -21.29 -28.64 11.04
CA GLU A 393 -22.71 -28.26 11.02
C GLU A 393 -22.97 -26.74 11.21
N GLY A 394 -22.03 -25.91 10.78
CA GLY A 394 -22.09 -24.46 10.88
C GLY A 394 -21.77 -23.94 12.28
N TYR A 395 -21.06 -24.71 13.10
CA TYR A 395 -20.54 -24.29 14.39
C TYR A 395 -19.01 -24.37 14.41
N LEU A 396 -18.36 -23.29 14.83
CA LEU A 396 -16.92 -23.24 15.10
C LEU A 396 -16.69 -23.45 16.59
N ASN A 397 -16.20 -24.61 16.97
CA ASN A 397 -15.80 -24.92 18.34
C ASN A 397 -14.34 -24.49 18.53
N LEU A 398 -14.07 -23.71 19.57
CA LEU A 398 -12.75 -23.29 20.00
C LEU A 398 -12.51 -23.91 21.37
N GLN A 399 -11.51 -24.78 21.48
CA GLN A 399 -11.19 -25.47 22.72
C GLN A 399 -9.73 -25.28 23.10
N SER A 400 -9.48 -24.94 24.36
CA SER A 400 -8.13 -24.79 24.91
C SER A 400 -7.94 -25.65 26.17
N LEU A 401 -6.69 -26.06 26.44
CA LEU A 401 -6.31 -26.87 27.61
C LEU A 401 -5.45 -26.04 28.58
N PRO A 402 -6.05 -25.13 29.37
CA PRO A 402 -5.29 -24.13 30.12
C PRO A 402 -4.38 -24.69 31.22
N TYR A 403 -4.68 -25.88 31.75
CA TYR A 403 -3.93 -26.50 32.87
C TYR A 403 -3.04 -27.67 32.49
N GLU A 404 -3.36 -28.34 31.38
CA GLU A 404 -2.57 -29.44 30.83
C GLU A 404 -1.55 -28.94 29.80
N ALA A 405 -1.56 -27.64 29.47
CA ALA A 405 -0.54 -27.01 28.65
C ALA A 405 0.79 -26.94 29.42
N PRO A 406 1.91 -27.45 28.86
CA PRO A 406 3.22 -27.40 29.49
C PRO A 406 3.86 -25.98 29.51
N PHE A 407 3.14 -24.96 29.07
CA PHE A 407 3.64 -23.61 28.83
C PHE A 407 2.96 -22.59 29.76
N ARG A 408 3.72 -21.86 30.59
CA ARG A 408 3.20 -20.90 31.58
C ARG A 408 3.81 -19.50 31.40
N ASN A 409 2.95 -18.47 31.60
CA ASN A 409 3.18 -17.01 31.67
C ASN A 409 2.79 -16.22 30.40
N PHE A 410 2.03 -15.13 30.58
CA PHE A 410 1.43 -14.34 29.49
C PHE A 410 1.62 -12.82 29.65
N GLN A 411 1.85 -12.15 28.52
CA GLN A 411 1.59 -10.73 28.32
C GLN A 411 0.81 -10.54 27.02
N HIS A 412 -0.23 -9.71 27.06
CA HIS A 412 -1.05 -9.35 25.91
C HIS A 412 -0.25 -8.46 24.94
N LYS A 413 -0.25 -8.79 23.64
CA LYS A 413 0.13 -7.86 22.57
C LYS A 413 -1.03 -7.74 21.58
N SER A 414 -1.47 -6.51 21.35
CA SER A 414 -2.44 -6.18 20.30
C SER A 414 -1.87 -6.51 18.93
N LEU A 415 -2.64 -7.19 18.09
CA LEU A 415 -2.30 -7.38 16.68
C LEU A 415 -2.58 -6.11 15.89
N VAL A 416 -1.50 -5.51 15.40
CA VAL A 416 -1.50 -4.72 14.18
C VAL A 416 -0.77 -5.59 13.16
N PHE A 417 -1.39 -5.87 12.01
CA PHE A 417 -0.65 -6.51 10.91
C PHE A 417 0.46 -5.54 10.49
N ASP A 418 1.69 -5.83 10.91
CA ASP A 418 2.86 -5.09 10.50
C ASP A 418 3.21 -5.49 9.06
N TYR A 419 3.05 -4.56 8.12
CA TYR A 419 3.32 -4.82 6.71
C TYR A 419 4.80 -4.57 6.37
N PRO A 420 5.46 -5.51 5.67
CA PRO A 420 6.90 -5.44 5.40
C PRO A 420 7.24 -4.51 4.22
N LYS A 421 8.54 -4.22 4.08
CA LYS A 421 9.12 -3.72 2.83
C LYS A 421 9.37 -4.90 1.88
N SER A 422 8.94 -4.79 0.62
CA SER A 422 9.12 -5.83 -0.41
C SER A 422 10.61 -6.17 -0.62
N LYS A 423 10.94 -7.47 -0.73
CA LYS A 423 12.33 -7.97 -0.80
C LYS A 423 12.83 -8.34 -2.22
N SER A 424 11.98 -8.46 -3.25
CA SER A 424 12.37 -8.51 -4.69
C SER A 424 11.15 -8.66 -5.62
N THR A 425 11.11 -7.95 -6.76
CA THR A 425 10.05 -8.06 -7.79
C THR A 425 10.42 -9.00 -8.96
N ILE A 426 11.65 -9.50 -9.01
CA ILE A 426 12.18 -10.27 -10.15
C ILE A 426 11.40 -11.57 -10.42
N LEU A 427 10.87 -12.19 -9.37
CA LEU A 427 10.06 -13.43 -9.45
C LEU A 427 8.68 -13.22 -10.08
N ILE A 428 8.26 -11.95 -10.22
CA ILE A 428 6.99 -11.56 -10.85
C ILE A 428 7.21 -11.30 -12.34
N GLU A 429 8.37 -10.75 -12.69
CA GLU A 429 8.73 -10.31 -14.05
C GLU A 429 8.84 -11.46 -15.03
N LYS A 430 9.54 -12.54 -14.64
CA LYS A 430 9.76 -13.71 -15.49
C LYS A 430 9.36 -15.00 -14.76
N PRO A 431 9.04 -16.07 -15.49
CA PRO A 431 8.68 -17.35 -14.87
C PRO A 431 9.82 -18.01 -14.09
N ILE A 432 9.45 -18.70 -13.02
CA ILE A 432 10.29 -19.59 -12.24
C ILE A 432 10.25 -20.98 -12.90
N TRP A 433 11.38 -21.65 -13.00
CA TRP A 433 11.49 -23.01 -13.53
C TRP A 433 12.13 -23.90 -12.48
N THR A 434 11.47 -25.01 -12.14
CA THR A 434 11.94 -25.98 -11.13
C THR A 434 12.08 -27.38 -11.73
N THR A 435 13.11 -28.10 -11.33
CA THR A 435 13.40 -29.45 -11.83
C THR A 435 12.54 -30.56 -11.21
N TRP A 436 11.69 -30.23 -10.21
CA TRP A 436 10.92 -31.18 -9.40
C TRP A 436 10.08 -32.19 -10.19
N ALA A 437 9.01 -31.76 -10.86
CA ALA A 437 8.03 -32.66 -11.49
C ALA A 437 8.64 -33.48 -12.63
N ARG A 438 9.65 -32.93 -13.31
CA ARG A 438 10.25 -33.55 -14.50
C ARG A 438 11.37 -34.54 -14.18
N TYR A 439 12.24 -34.22 -13.22
CA TYR A 439 13.45 -35.02 -12.97
C TYR A 439 13.46 -35.73 -11.62
N LYS A 440 12.75 -35.22 -10.60
CA LYS A 440 12.75 -35.74 -9.23
C LYS A 440 14.19 -36.00 -8.75
N GLU A 441 14.47 -37.16 -8.16
CA GLU A 441 15.80 -37.53 -7.65
C GLU A 441 16.87 -37.75 -8.74
N THR A 442 16.49 -37.85 -10.03
CA THR A 442 17.43 -38.19 -11.12
C THR A 442 18.17 -36.99 -11.71
N VAL A 443 17.81 -35.77 -11.30
CA VAL A 443 18.41 -34.51 -11.79
C VAL A 443 19.92 -34.47 -11.57
N ASN A 444 20.69 -34.02 -12.56
CA ASN A 444 22.14 -33.87 -12.50
C ASN A 444 22.58 -32.60 -13.27
N GLU A 445 23.88 -32.27 -13.25
CA GLU A 445 24.42 -31.08 -13.91
C GLU A 445 24.03 -30.99 -15.39
N ARG A 446 24.08 -32.11 -16.11
CA ARG A 446 23.72 -32.15 -17.53
C ARG A 446 22.23 -31.90 -17.73
N SER A 447 21.36 -32.61 -17.01
CA SER A 447 19.91 -32.42 -17.17
C SER A 447 19.48 -31.00 -16.79
N LEU A 448 20.14 -30.38 -15.81
CA LEU A 448 19.89 -28.99 -15.42
C LEU A 448 20.24 -28.00 -16.54
N LEU A 449 21.41 -28.17 -17.17
CA LEU A 449 21.85 -27.32 -18.28
C LEU A 449 21.04 -27.56 -19.55
N ASP A 450 20.70 -28.82 -19.86
CA ASP A 450 19.83 -29.19 -20.97
C ASP A 450 18.45 -28.54 -20.78
N PHE A 451 17.90 -28.56 -19.56
CA PHE A 451 16.61 -27.92 -19.26
C PHE A 451 16.63 -26.41 -19.52
N VAL A 452 17.69 -25.70 -19.10
CA VAL A 452 17.86 -24.27 -19.40
C VAL A 452 17.94 -24.04 -20.91
N GLY A 453 18.70 -24.87 -21.62
CA GLY A 453 18.81 -24.80 -23.08
C GLY A 453 17.46 -25.02 -23.77
N GLU A 454 16.65 -25.97 -23.31
CA GLU A 454 15.31 -26.23 -23.83
C GLU A 454 14.38 -25.03 -23.61
N VAL A 455 14.37 -24.43 -22.42
CA VAL A 455 13.56 -23.24 -22.12
C VAL A 455 13.91 -22.09 -23.06
N GLU A 456 15.20 -21.84 -23.26
CA GLU A 456 15.70 -20.78 -24.17
C GLU A 456 15.38 -21.09 -25.64
N ALA A 457 15.54 -22.34 -26.08
CA ALA A 457 15.27 -22.77 -27.45
C ALA A 457 13.78 -22.60 -27.83
N HIS A 458 12.87 -22.75 -26.87
CA HIS A 458 11.44 -22.52 -27.05
C HIS A 458 11.02 -21.06 -26.77
N GLY A 459 11.97 -20.14 -26.60
CA GLY A 459 11.70 -18.70 -26.50
C GLY A 459 11.06 -18.24 -25.18
N PHE A 460 11.21 -19.03 -24.10
CA PHE A 460 10.78 -18.63 -22.77
C PHE A 460 11.90 -17.93 -21.99
N GLU A 461 11.49 -17.10 -21.04
CA GLU A 461 12.40 -16.44 -20.10
C GLU A 461 12.45 -17.17 -18.76
N ILE A 462 13.55 -16.99 -18.03
CA ILE A 462 13.78 -17.57 -16.71
C ILE A 462 14.11 -16.41 -15.74
N SER A 463 13.34 -16.25 -14.65
CA SER A 463 13.75 -15.41 -13.51
C SER A 463 14.63 -16.22 -12.56
N GLN A 464 14.13 -17.38 -12.17
CA GLN A 464 14.73 -18.29 -11.21
C GLN A 464 14.77 -19.69 -11.81
N LEU A 465 15.93 -20.33 -11.68
CA LEU A 465 16.09 -21.77 -11.88
C LEU A 465 16.24 -22.42 -10.51
N GLU A 466 15.28 -23.24 -10.14
CA GLU A 466 15.25 -23.98 -8.89
C GLU A 466 15.70 -25.43 -9.11
N LEU A 467 16.73 -25.83 -8.36
CA LEU A 467 17.23 -27.20 -8.34
C LEU A 467 16.60 -27.98 -7.19
N ASP A 468 15.84 -29.00 -7.58
CA ASP A 468 15.01 -29.90 -6.78
C ASP A 468 14.92 -31.24 -7.57
N ASP A 469 15.27 -32.44 -7.10
CA ASP A 469 15.55 -32.93 -5.75
C ASP A 469 16.91 -33.69 -5.70
N LYS A 470 17.36 -34.14 -4.53
CA LYS A 470 18.54 -34.99 -4.33
C LYS A 470 19.82 -34.39 -4.95
N TRP A 471 20.04 -33.10 -4.74
CA TRP A 471 21.25 -32.41 -5.19
C TRP A 471 22.48 -32.73 -4.31
N SER A 472 22.24 -33.18 -3.07
CA SER A 472 23.23 -33.71 -2.13
C SER A 472 23.27 -35.25 -2.18
N THR A 473 24.36 -35.83 -1.66
CA THR A 473 24.50 -37.30 -1.57
C THR A 473 23.46 -37.91 -0.63
N GLU A 474 23.27 -37.30 0.55
CA GLU A 474 22.19 -37.66 1.47
C GLU A 474 21.35 -36.44 1.88
N TYR A 475 20.08 -36.69 2.24
CA TYR A 475 19.17 -35.63 2.68
C TYR A 475 19.63 -35.03 4.01
N GLY A 476 19.67 -33.70 4.10
CA GLY A 476 20.23 -32.95 5.23
C GLY A 476 21.76 -32.85 5.25
N GLU A 477 22.42 -33.15 4.13
CA GLU A 477 23.79 -32.71 3.87
C GLU A 477 23.76 -31.44 3.01
N PHE A 478 24.62 -30.47 3.34
CA PHE A 478 24.65 -29.16 2.68
C PHE A 478 25.81 -29.04 1.69
N GLU A 479 26.14 -30.15 1.03
CA GLU A 479 27.19 -30.27 0.03
C GLU A 479 26.64 -30.94 -1.23
N PHE A 480 27.06 -30.47 -2.41
CA PHE A 480 26.65 -31.06 -3.68
C PHE A 480 27.27 -32.44 -3.88
N ASP A 481 26.46 -33.38 -4.35
CA ASP A 481 26.93 -34.67 -4.79
C ASP A 481 27.88 -34.50 -5.99
N GLN A 482 29.16 -34.79 -5.80
CA GLN A 482 30.19 -34.57 -6.82
C GLN A 482 30.07 -35.51 -8.02
N HIS A 483 29.34 -36.62 -7.91
CA HIS A 483 29.05 -37.51 -9.04
C HIS A 483 27.94 -36.94 -9.93
N LYS A 484 26.95 -36.28 -9.33
CA LYS A 484 25.83 -35.65 -10.05
C LYS A 484 26.16 -34.23 -10.53
N PHE A 485 26.95 -33.50 -9.75
CA PHE A 485 27.23 -32.08 -9.92
C PHE A 485 28.73 -31.75 -9.74
N PRO A 486 29.59 -32.15 -10.69
CA PRO A 486 31.04 -32.00 -10.57
C PRO A 486 31.53 -30.54 -10.64
N ASN A 487 30.77 -29.59 -11.20
CA ASN A 487 31.21 -28.20 -11.34
C ASN A 487 30.09 -27.16 -11.19
N ILE A 488 29.46 -27.13 -10.01
CA ILE A 488 28.44 -26.12 -9.66
C ILE A 488 28.90 -24.66 -9.82
N PRO A 489 30.12 -24.25 -9.43
CA PRO A 489 30.54 -22.86 -9.62
C PRO A 489 30.45 -22.40 -11.07
N LYS A 490 30.77 -23.28 -12.02
CA LYS A 490 30.64 -22.99 -13.46
C LYS A 490 29.18 -22.91 -13.90
N VAL A 491 28.30 -23.77 -13.39
CA VAL A 491 26.85 -23.70 -13.64
C VAL A 491 26.31 -22.36 -13.12
N ALA A 492 26.64 -22.00 -11.88
CA ALA A 492 26.17 -20.76 -11.28
C ALA A 492 26.69 -19.51 -12.01
N GLU A 493 27.95 -19.53 -12.47
CA GLU A 493 28.51 -18.45 -13.31
C GLU A 493 27.75 -18.31 -14.64
N LEU A 494 27.44 -19.45 -15.30
CA LEU A 494 26.64 -19.45 -16.53
C LEU A 494 25.23 -18.87 -16.29
N LEU A 495 24.53 -19.32 -15.25
CA LEU A 495 23.20 -18.82 -14.89
C LEU A 495 23.24 -17.33 -14.57
N LYS A 496 24.26 -16.88 -13.82
CA LYS A 496 24.47 -15.47 -13.51
C LYS A 496 24.73 -14.63 -14.76
N SER A 497 25.51 -15.14 -15.72
CA SER A 497 25.77 -14.45 -17.00
C SER A 497 24.49 -14.25 -17.84
N LYS A 498 23.48 -15.10 -17.62
CA LYS A 498 22.14 -15.04 -18.23
C LYS A 498 21.11 -14.27 -17.38
N ASN A 499 21.54 -13.68 -16.26
CA ASN A 499 20.66 -13.00 -15.30
C ASN A 499 19.53 -13.93 -14.77
N ILE A 500 19.89 -15.17 -14.45
CA ILE A 500 19.03 -16.17 -13.82
C ILE A 500 19.42 -16.31 -12.35
N GLU A 501 18.44 -16.19 -11.45
CA GLU A 501 18.64 -16.50 -10.02
C GLU A 501 18.70 -18.02 -9.83
N PHE A 502 19.83 -18.52 -9.30
CA PHE A 502 19.98 -19.94 -8.99
C PHE A 502 19.50 -20.22 -7.57
N THR A 503 18.45 -21.04 -7.43
CA THR A 503 17.82 -21.37 -6.15
C THR A 503 17.92 -22.86 -5.88
N LEU A 504 18.05 -23.22 -4.60
CA LEU A 504 18.19 -24.60 -4.17
C LEU A 504 17.09 -24.99 -3.19
N TRP A 505 16.55 -26.20 -3.33
CA TRP A 505 15.59 -26.77 -2.38
C TRP A 505 16.27 -27.15 -1.05
N ILE A 506 15.69 -26.71 0.06
CA ILE A 506 16.18 -26.91 1.44
C ILE A 506 15.01 -27.30 2.35
N HIS A 507 15.26 -28.20 3.29
CA HIS A 507 14.32 -28.70 4.28
C HIS A 507 15.03 -28.91 5.64
N PRO A 508 14.31 -29.03 6.77
CA PRO A 508 14.92 -29.14 8.10
C PRO A 508 15.31 -30.57 8.51
N PHE A 509 15.18 -31.55 7.63
CA PHE A 509 15.38 -32.97 7.94
C PHE A 509 16.81 -33.43 7.66
N VAL A 510 17.32 -34.32 8.52
CA VAL A 510 18.65 -34.92 8.38
C VAL A 510 18.54 -36.44 8.44
N ALA A 511 18.76 -37.09 7.30
CA ALA A 511 18.67 -38.54 7.16
C ALA A 511 19.63 -39.24 8.13
N LEU A 512 19.17 -40.33 8.76
CA LEU A 512 19.98 -41.08 9.73
C LEU A 512 21.25 -41.69 9.11
N SER A 513 21.26 -41.91 7.79
CA SER A 513 22.44 -42.39 7.04
C SER A 513 23.49 -41.31 6.78
N SER A 514 23.12 -40.02 6.86
CA SER A 514 24.00 -38.89 6.52
C SER A 514 25.19 -38.73 7.46
N LYS A 515 26.25 -38.07 6.96
CA LYS A 515 27.40 -37.65 7.77
C LYS A 515 26.99 -36.66 8.85
N THR A 516 26.04 -35.77 8.54
CA THR A 516 25.48 -34.78 9.49
C THR A 516 24.85 -35.47 10.70
N ALA A 517 24.00 -36.49 10.49
CA ALA A 517 23.39 -37.25 11.59
C ALA A 517 24.42 -38.04 12.43
N LYS A 518 25.47 -38.55 11.79
CA LYS A 518 26.55 -39.32 12.45
C LYS A 518 27.50 -38.43 13.27
N ASN A 519 27.52 -37.12 13.03
CA ASN A 519 28.35 -36.18 13.76
C ASN A 519 27.75 -35.87 15.14
N ARG A 520 28.31 -36.48 16.19
CA ARG A 520 27.85 -36.30 17.57
C ARG A 520 27.90 -34.85 18.08
N ASN A 521 28.75 -34.00 17.51
CA ASN A 521 28.81 -32.59 17.91
C ASN A 521 27.57 -31.80 17.48
N LEU A 522 26.80 -32.31 16.50
CA LEU A 522 25.57 -31.71 16.02
C LEU A 522 24.32 -32.26 16.73
N HIS A 523 24.46 -33.24 17.63
CA HIS A 523 23.30 -33.83 18.32
C HIS A 523 22.57 -32.83 19.24
N GLU A 524 23.21 -31.73 19.63
CA GLU A 524 22.55 -30.68 20.42
C GLU A 524 21.62 -29.78 19.61
N ILE A 525 21.78 -29.70 18.29
CA ILE A 525 21.00 -28.82 17.41
C ILE A 525 19.77 -29.51 16.81
N PHE A 526 19.55 -30.79 17.11
CA PHE A 526 18.34 -31.52 16.71
C PHE A 526 17.27 -31.45 17.79
N VAL A 527 16.00 -31.52 17.36
CA VAL A 527 14.86 -31.62 18.27
C VAL A 527 15.00 -32.88 19.13
N LYS A 528 14.65 -32.74 20.41
CA LYS A 528 14.69 -33.82 21.39
C LYS A 528 13.28 -34.23 21.79
N THR A 529 13.13 -35.46 22.26
CA THR A 529 11.91 -35.96 22.91
C THR A 529 11.90 -35.58 24.39
N SER A 530 10.74 -35.75 25.02
CA SER A 530 10.51 -35.40 26.43
C SER A 530 11.46 -36.12 27.41
N ASP A 531 11.96 -37.30 27.03
CA ASP A 531 12.94 -38.09 27.79
C ASP A 531 14.41 -37.69 27.52
N GLY A 532 14.64 -36.64 26.73
CA GLY A 532 15.96 -36.08 26.41
C GLY A 532 16.70 -36.79 25.28
N LYS A 533 16.09 -37.79 24.62
CA LYS A 533 16.68 -38.47 23.45
C LYS A 533 16.51 -37.63 22.18
N LEU A 534 17.26 -37.98 21.13
CA LEU A 534 17.09 -37.38 19.82
C LEU A 534 15.74 -37.77 19.23
N GLY A 535 14.99 -36.76 18.80
CA GLY A 535 13.71 -36.93 18.14
C GLY A 535 13.88 -37.48 16.73
N ILE A 536 13.35 -38.68 16.51
CA ILE A 536 13.25 -39.28 15.17
C ILE A 536 11.85 -38.98 14.65
N THR A 537 11.80 -38.48 13.42
CA THR A 537 10.55 -38.29 12.68
C THR A 537 10.62 -39.03 11.35
N ARG A 538 9.46 -39.34 10.79
CA ARG A 538 9.33 -39.89 9.45
C ARG A 538 8.72 -38.83 8.56
N TRP A 539 9.38 -38.54 7.45
CA TRP A 539 8.94 -37.59 6.42
C TRP A 539 9.01 -38.27 5.06
N TRP A 540 8.85 -37.50 3.98
CA TRP A 540 8.75 -37.99 2.60
C TRP A 540 9.82 -39.02 2.21
N HIS A 541 11.07 -38.86 2.67
CA HIS A 541 12.19 -39.75 2.33
C HIS A 541 12.67 -40.64 3.50
N GLY A 542 11.80 -40.94 4.46
CA GLY A 542 12.04 -41.92 5.51
C GLY A 542 12.38 -41.31 6.87
N ASP A 543 13.10 -42.07 7.70
CA ASP A 543 13.36 -41.70 9.09
C ASP A 543 14.54 -40.72 9.18
N SER A 544 14.41 -39.66 9.97
CA SER A 544 15.38 -38.57 10.05
C SER A 544 15.35 -37.88 11.41
N TYR A 545 16.45 -37.20 11.74
CA TYR A 545 16.42 -36.13 12.75
C TYR A 545 15.86 -34.85 12.12
N ILE A 546 15.38 -33.94 12.96
CA ILE A 546 14.93 -32.61 12.53
C ILE A 546 15.73 -31.54 13.26
N LEU A 547 16.20 -30.54 12.52
CA LEU A 547 16.90 -29.38 13.06
C LEU A 547 15.96 -28.58 13.95
N ASP A 548 16.38 -28.30 15.19
CA ASP A 548 15.63 -27.43 16.09
C ASP A 548 15.94 -25.96 15.75
N ILE A 549 15.22 -25.38 14.79
CA ILE A 549 15.42 -23.98 14.37
C ILE A 549 15.03 -22.97 15.46
N THR A 550 14.46 -23.41 16.58
CA THR A 550 14.31 -22.56 17.76
C THR A 550 15.61 -22.44 18.58
N HIS A 551 16.57 -23.33 18.34
CA HIS A 551 17.87 -23.34 18.97
C HIS A 551 18.84 -22.37 18.25
N PRO A 552 19.45 -21.38 18.95
CA PRO A 552 20.37 -20.42 18.31
C PRO A 552 21.55 -21.08 17.58
N LYS A 553 22.21 -22.07 18.19
CA LYS A 553 23.26 -22.86 17.53
C LYS A 553 22.81 -23.57 16.26
N ALA A 554 21.56 -24.05 16.18
CA ALA A 554 21.04 -24.65 14.96
C ALA A 554 20.92 -23.60 13.85
N CYS A 555 20.42 -22.41 14.18
CA CYS A 555 20.36 -21.27 13.25
C CYS A 555 21.76 -20.85 12.79
N GLU A 556 22.74 -20.75 13.69
CA GLU A 556 24.12 -20.40 13.36
C GLU A 556 24.77 -21.43 12.44
N TRP A 557 24.60 -22.71 12.76
CA TRP A 557 25.11 -23.81 11.94
C TRP A 557 24.47 -23.79 10.55
N LEU A 558 23.14 -23.79 10.46
CA LEU A 558 22.43 -23.76 9.19
C LEU A 558 22.77 -22.51 8.37
N SER A 559 22.92 -21.35 9.01
CA SER A 559 23.39 -20.13 8.34
C SER A 559 24.76 -20.32 7.71
N SER A 560 25.71 -20.94 8.42
CA SER A 560 27.05 -21.22 7.90
C SER A 560 27.02 -22.18 6.70
N GLU A 561 26.17 -23.20 6.74
CA GLU A 561 25.98 -24.14 5.63
C GLU A 561 25.38 -23.43 4.40
N LEU A 562 24.31 -22.64 4.59
CA LEU A 562 23.67 -21.88 3.50
C LEU A 562 24.60 -20.81 2.91
N ASP A 563 25.40 -20.13 3.73
CA ASP A 563 26.40 -19.16 3.25
C ASP A 563 27.54 -19.85 2.49
N SER A 564 27.86 -21.11 2.81
CA SER A 564 28.82 -21.90 2.05
C SER A 564 28.26 -22.28 0.67
N LEU A 565 26.99 -22.64 0.58
CA LEU A 565 26.28 -22.82 -0.70
C LEU A 565 26.21 -21.52 -1.52
N ARG A 566 26.03 -20.37 -0.86
CA ARG A 566 26.10 -19.05 -1.52
C ARG A 566 27.46 -18.75 -2.13
N LYS A 567 28.55 -19.16 -1.50
CA LYS A 567 29.90 -19.03 -2.07
C LYS A 567 30.08 -19.85 -3.35
N LEU A 568 29.31 -20.92 -3.53
CA LEU A 568 29.27 -21.72 -4.77
C LEU A 568 28.40 -21.09 -5.86
N GLY A 569 27.71 -19.98 -5.56
CA GLY A 569 26.91 -19.20 -6.52
C GLY A 569 25.40 -19.42 -6.44
N VAL A 570 24.91 -20.20 -5.46
CA VAL A 570 23.47 -20.26 -5.11
C VAL A 570 23.05 -18.90 -4.53
N GLN A 571 21.93 -18.34 -4.97
CA GLN A 571 21.51 -16.98 -4.57
C GLN A 571 20.46 -17.02 -3.45
N ARG A 572 19.46 -17.90 -3.59
CA ARG A 572 18.34 -18.05 -2.67
C ARG A 572 17.98 -19.52 -2.47
N PHE A 573 17.02 -19.79 -1.59
CA PHE A 573 16.60 -21.14 -1.26
C PHE A 573 15.08 -21.27 -1.26
N LYS A 574 14.57 -22.43 -1.69
CA LYS A 574 13.18 -22.84 -1.48
C LYS A 574 13.13 -23.59 -0.15
N PHE A 575 12.48 -23.00 0.84
CA PHE A 575 12.33 -23.62 2.16
C PHE A 575 11.04 -24.44 2.19
N ASP A 576 11.23 -25.76 2.14
CA ASP A 576 10.16 -26.74 2.18
C ASP A 576 9.99 -27.33 3.59
N ALA A 577 8.82 -27.88 3.81
CA ALA A 577 8.32 -28.29 5.11
C ALA A 577 8.30 -27.14 6.16
N GLY A 578 8.71 -27.45 7.40
CA GLY A 578 8.69 -26.53 8.54
C GLY A 578 7.39 -26.57 9.35
N GLU A 579 6.49 -27.50 9.04
CA GLU A 579 5.25 -27.77 9.76
C GLU A 579 5.49 -28.56 11.05
N VAL A 580 4.50 -28.52 11.94
CA VAL A 580 4.56 -29.09 13.30
C VAL A 580 4.29 -30.59 13.29
N ASP A 581 3.49 -31.08 12.35
CA ASP A 581 3.13 -32.50 12.26
C ASP A 581 4.32 -33.41 11.93
N TYR A 582 5.39 -32.84 11.36
CA TYR A 582 6.67 -33.52 11.24
C TYR A 582 7.50 -33.59 12.52
N LEU A 583 7.12 -32.89 13.59
CA LEU A 583 7.83 -33.03 14.86
C LEU A 583 7.46 -34.37 15.53
N PRO A 584 8.40 -35.01 16.26
CA PRO A 584 8.09 -36.18 17.09
C PRO A 584 6.95 -35.88 18.06
N LYS A 585 6.07 -36.85 18.36
CA LYS A 585 4.85 -36.61 19.17
C LYS A 585 5.08 -35.92 20.53
N ASP A 586 6.22 -36.16 21.16
CA ASP A 586 6.60 -35.62 22.47
C ASP A 586 7.83 -34.70 22.37
N PHE A 587 7.93 -33.93 21.28
CA PHE A 587 9.03 -33.01 21.02
C PHE A 587 9.23 -31.96 22.13
N LEU A 588 10.48 -31.54 22.30
CA LEU A 588 10.91 -30.39 23.10
C LEU A 588 11.69 -29.44 22.19
N LEU A 589 11.21 -28.21 22.08
CA LEU A 589 11.89 -27.11 21.42
C LEU A 589 12.82 -26.39 22.41
N ASN A 590 13.96 -25.89 21.94
CA ASN A 590 14.87 -25.08 22.75
C ASN A 590 14.22 -23.76 23.20
N GLN A 591 13.46 -23.12 22.32
CA GLN A 591 12.71 -21.89 22.58
C GLN A 591 11.31 -21.99 21.98
N GLY A 592 10.33 -21.37 22.64
CA GLY A 592 8.95 -21.36 22.18
C GLY A 592 7.97 -21.80 23.26
N PHE A 593 6.72 -21.39 23.11
CA PHE A 593 5.61 -21.65 24.02
C PHE A 593 4.49 -22.45 23.37
N THR A 594 4.47 -22.61 22.05
CA THR A 594 3.49 -23.43 21.35
C THR A 594 4.16 -24.25 20.26
N PRO A 595 3.53 -25.36 19.82
CA PRO A 595 4.05 -26.14 18.70
C PRO A 595 4.38 -25.29 17.47
N ASN A 596 3.49 -24.37 17.09
CA ASN A 596 3.68 -23.51 15.90
C ASN A 596 4.82 -22.49 16.02
N ASP A 597 5.44 -22.33 17.20
CA ASP A 597 6.66 -21.53 17.31
C ASP A 597 7.82 -22.13 16.53
N PHE A 598 7.81 -23.45 16.28
CA PHE A 598 8.72 -24.09 15.34
C PHE A 598 8.57 -23.49 13.93
N SER A 599 7.36 -23.48 13.37
CA SER A 599 7.07 -22.95 12.03
C SER A 599 7.35 -21.45 11.94
N LYS A 600 7.04 -20.68 13.00
CA LYS A 600 7.38 -19.26 13.10
C LYS A 600 8.88 -19.01 13.11
N ALA A 601 9.65 -19.80 13.88
CA ALA A 601 11.10 -19.72 13.91
C ALA A 601 11.70 -20.10 12.56
N PHE A 602 11.21 -21.18 11.94
CA PHE A 602 11.60 -21.65 10.62
C PHE A 602 11.44 -20.57 9.55
N VAL A 603 10.25 -19.98 9.42
CA VAL A 603 9.98 -18.92 8.42
C VAL A 603 10.74 -17.63 8.75
N THR A 604 10.89 -17.28 10.03
CA THR A 604 11.66 -16.10 10.45
C THR A 604 13.12 -16.25 10.07
N PHE A 605 13.73 -17.41 10.31
CA PHE A 605 15.08 -17.74 9.85
C PHE A 605 15.17 -17.70 8.32
N ALA A 606 14.26 -18.41 7.65
CA ALA A 606 14.21 -18.52 6.21
C ALA A 606 14.09 -17.16 5.51
N SER A 607 13.44 -16.15 6.12
CA SER A 607 13.21 -14.84 5.53
C SER A 607 14.47 -14.08 5.05
N SER A 608 15.66 -14.46 5.51
CA SER A 608 16.96 -13.89 5.09
C SER A 608 17.62 -14.62 3.91
N TYR A 609 17.10 -15.80 3.59
CA TYR A 609 17.68 -16.75 2.63
C TYR A 609 16.69 -17.13 1.51
N ALA A 610 15.40 -17.09 1.81
CA ALA A 610 14.36 -17.69 1.00
C ALA A 610 14.03 -16.89 -0.28
N ALA A 611 13.78 -17.63 -1.35
CA ALA A 611 12.94 -17.20 -2.46
C ALA A 611 11.46 -17.42 -2.11
N GLU A 612 11.16 -18.58 -1.51
CA GLU A 612 9.83 -19.00 -1.10
C GLU A 612 9.86 -19.85 0.19
N VAL A 613 8.73 -19.92 0.88
CA VAL A 613 8.46 -20.81 2.02
C VAL A 613 7.13 -21.54 1.82
N ARG A 614 7.01 -22.79 2.29
CA ARG A 614 5.76 -23.58 2.23
C ARG A 614 4.82 -23.32 3.41
N THR A 615 5.37 -23.17 4.61
CA THR A 615 4.61 -22.97 5.84
C THR A 615 4.54 -21.49 6.24
N ALA A 616 3.55 -21.14 7.06
CA ALA A 616 3.46 -19.80 7.65
C ALA A 616 2.65 -19.80 8.96
N TRP A 617 3.21 -19.17 10.00
CA TRP A 617 2.52 -18.89 11.27
C TRP A 617 3.05 -17.58 11.85
N ARG A 618 2.18 -16.56 12.00
CA ARG A 618 2.53 -15.24 12.54
C ARG A 618 3.76 -14.58 11.89
N THR A 619 3.86 -14.71 10.57
CA THR A 619 5.05 -14.31 9.78
C THR A 619 4.74 -13.35 8.64
N GLN A 620 3.56 -12.73 8.62
CA GLN A 620 3.13 -11.75 7.61
C GLN A 620 4.16 -10.63 7.40
N LYS A 621 4.80 -10.19 8.49
CA LYS A 621 5.85 -9.15 8.49
C LYS A 621 7.17 -9.55 7.84
N GLN A 622 7.34 -10.81 7.42
CA GLN A 622 8.61 -11.25 6.81
C GLN A 622 8.70 -10.93 5.32
N GLY A 623 7.55 -10.73 4.65
CA GLY A 623 7.51 -10.34 3.24
C GLY A 623 8.13 -11.36 2.29
N VAL A 624 8.14 -12.64 2.70
CA VAL A 624 8.57 -13.78 1.88
C VAL A 624 7.37 -14.33 1.11
N LEU A 625 7.59 -14.88 -0.09
CA LEU A 625 6.55 -15.57 -0.83
C LEU A 625 6.14 -16.85 -0.10
N VAL A 626 4.89 -16.90 0.33
CA VAL A 626 4.27 -18.10 0.89
C VAL A 626 3.66 -18.89 -0.26
N ARG A 627 4.28 -20.03 -0.58
CA ARG A 627 3.76 -20.97 -1.57
C ARG A 627 2.57 -21.70 -0.98
N THR A 628 1.51 -21.86 -1.77
CA THR A 628 0.39 -22.73 -1.39
C THR A 628 0.90 -24.17 -1.29
N MET A 629 0.37 -24.96 -0.35
CA MET A 629 0.66 -26.40 -0.29
C MET A 629 0.53 -27.06 -1.65
N ASP A 630 1.32 -28.11 -1.88
CA ASP A 630 1.37 -28.86 -3.13
C ASP A 630 -0.03 -29.18 -3.66
N ARG A 631 -0.24 -28.91 -4.95
CA ARG A 631 -1.46 -29.20 -5.69
C ARG A 631 -1.26 -30.45 -6.54
N LEU A 632 -2.32 -31.25 -6.64
CA LEU A 632 -2.34 -32.42 -7.50
C LEU A 632 -2.54 -31.99 -8.97
N SER A 633 -2.01 -32.80 -9.88
CA SER A 633 -2.28 -32.68 -11.32
C SER A 633 -3.70 -33.14 -11.65
N SER A 634 -4.69 -32.42 -11.13
CA SER A 634 -6.12 -32.72 -11.17
C SER A 634 -6.95 -31.45 -11.33
N TRP A 635 -8.17 -31.60 -11.86
CA TRP A 635 -9.16 -30.52 -11.89
C TRP A 635 -9.78 -30.27 -10.51
N LYS A 636 -10.02 -31.34 -9.74
CA LYS A 636 -10.69 -31.34 -8.43
C LYS A 636 -9.76 -31.86 -7.34
N ASP A 637 -10.24 -31.94 -6.10
CA ASP A 637 -9.62 -32.68 -5.00
C ASP A 637 -8.14 -32.32 -4.82
N CYS A 638 -7.86 -31.14 -4.26
CA CYS A 638 -6.49 -30.59 -4.16
C CYS A 638 -5.88 -30.15 -5.52
N GLY A 639 -6.69 -30.06 -6.57
CA GLY A 639 -6.32 -29.59 -7.91
C GLY A 639 -6.57 -28.10 -8.17
N ILE A 640 -6.67 -27.72 -9.46
CA ILE A 640 -6.78 -26.31 -9.91
C ILE A 640 -7.97 -25.55 -9.29
N GLU A 641 -9.11 -26.23 -9.04
CA GLU A 641 -10.29 -25.61 -8.43
C GLU A 641 -10.02 -25.04 -7.03
N THR A 642 -9.01 -25.56 -6.31
CA THR A 642 -8.68 -25.13 -4.94
C THR A 642 -7.73 -23.94 -4.89
N VAL A 643 -7.05 -23.59 -5.99
CA VAL A 643 -6.00 -22.56 -6.02
C VAL A 643 -6.55 -21.20 -5.56
N LEU A 644 -7.65 -20.73 -6.16
CA LEU A 644 -8.24 -19.43 -5.80
C LEU A 644 -8.79 -19.39 -4.37
N PRO A 645 -9.58 -20.38 -3.90
CA PRO A 645 -9.99 -20.47 -2.49
C PRO A 645 -8.83 -20.35 -1.50
N ILE A 646 -7.70 -21.01 -1.76
CA ILE A 646 -6.52 -20.96 -0.90
C ILE A 646 -5.86 -19.58 -0.93
N LEU A 647 -5.70 -18.98 -2.12
CA LEU A 647 -5.15 -17.63 -2.24
C LEU A 647 -6.02 -16.59 -1.51
N PHE A 648 -7.34 -16.72 -1.59
CA PHE A 648 -8.25 -15.85 -0.83
C PHE A 648 -8.11 -16.06 0.67
N ASN A 649 -7.95 -17.31 1.12
CA ASN A 649 -7.73 -17.62 2.53
C ASN A 649 -6.42 -17.01 3.05
N LEU A 650 -5.31 -17.19 2.32
CA LEU A 650 -4.03 -16.56 2.62
C LEU A 650 -4.15 -15.04 2.67
N ALA A 651 -4.86 -14.44 1.71
CA ALA A 651 -5.10 -12.99 1.68
C ALA A 651 -5.87 -12.50 2.92
N ILE A 652 -6.89 -13.23 3.38
CA ILE A 652 -7.63 -12.91 4.61
C ILE A 652 -6.75 -13.06 5.85
N CYS A 653 -5.87 -14.06 5.89
CA CYS A 653 -4.90 -14.26 6.96
C CYS A 653 -3.70 -13.28 6.91
N GLY A 654 -3.69 -12.33 5.97
CA GLY A 654 -2.66 -11.30 5.85
C GLY A 654 -1.40 -11.72 5.05
N TYR A 655 -1.39 -12.91 4.44
CA TYR A 655 -0.30 -13.41 3.60
C TYR A 655 -0.50 -12.98 2.14
N HIS A 656 -0.21 -11.71 1.86
CA HIS A 656 -0.42 -11.09 0.54
C HIS A 656 0.66 -11.45 -0.50
N PHE A 657 1.84 -11.87 -0.03
CA PHE A 657 2.93 -12.37 -0.86
C PHE A 657 2.75 -13.88 -1.06
N ASN A 658 2.00 -14.27 -2.08
CA ASN A 658 1.65 -15.67 -2.33
C ASN A 658 2.21 -16.20 -3.64
N LEU A 659 2.45 -17.52 -3.67
CA LEU A 659 2.85 -18.28 -4.85
C LEU A 659 1.86 -19.45 -5.06
N PRO A 660 1.12 -19.51 -6.18
CA PRO A 660 -0.02 -20.43 -6.40
C PRO A 660 0.40 -21.84 -6.90
N ASP A 661 1.44 -22.40 -6.29
CA ASP A 661 2.12 -23.65 -6.66
C ASP A 661 2.48 -23.79 -8.15
N MET A 662 3.03 -24.93 -8.54
CA MET A 662 3.43 -25.24 -9.90
C MET A 662 2.24 -25.34 -10.87
N ILE A 663 2.44 -24.78 -12.06
CA ILE A 663 1.51 -24.88 -13.18
C ILE A 663 1.37 -26.35 -13.58
N GLY A 664 0.13 -26.85 -13.53
CA GLY A 664 -0.21 -28.24 -13.83
C GLY A 664 -0.12 -29.20 -12.64
N GLY A 665 0.26 -28.72 -11.44
CA GLY A 665 0.42 -29.53 -10.24
C GLY A 665 1.74 -30.33 -10.19
N ASN A 666 1.84 -31.24 -9.22
CA ASN A 666 3.10 -31.91 -8.83
C ASN A 666 3.42 -33.23 -9.56
N ALA A 667 2.50 -33.74 -10.40
CA ALA A 667 2.63 -35.01 -11.14
C ALA A 667 3.03 -36.21 -10.26
N TYR A 668 2.41 -36.35 -9.08
CA TYR A 668 2.66 -37.47 -8.16
C TYR A 668 2.20 -38.82 -8.71
N ASP A 669 2.81 -39.92 -8.24
CA ASP A 669 2.42 -41.30 -8.51
C ASP A 669 2.28 -41.67 -10.00
N GLY A 670 3.08 -41.03 -10.87
CA GLY A 670 3.01 -41.22 -12.32
C GLY A 670 1.78 -40.59 -12.98
N THR A 671 1.06 -39.73 -12.26
CA THR A 671 -0.11 -39.01 -12.80
C THR A 671 0.35 -37.98 -13.83
N HIS A 672 -0.21 -38.06 -15.04
CA HIS A 672 0.08 -37.12 -16.11
C HIS A 672 -0.92 -35.96 -16.12
N CYS A 673 -0.44 -34.72 -16.08
CA CYS A 673 -1.28 -33.54 -16.22
C CYS A 673 -1.83 -33.47 -17.66
N ASP A 674 -3.15 -33.48 -17.85
CA ASP A 674 -3.72 -33.38 -19.19
C ASP A 674 -3.46 -32.01 -19.84
N LYS A 675 -3.37 -31.97 -21.17
CA LYS A 675 -3.06 -30.75 -21.94
C LYS A 675 -4.04 -29.61 -21.66
N GLU A 676 -5.34 -29.89 -21.50
CA GLU A 676 -6.33 -28.86 -21.24
C GLU A 676 -6.11 -28.25 -19.84
N LEU A 677 -5.89 -29.10 -18.82
CA LEU A 677 -5.59 -28.69 -17.46
C LEU A 677 -4.36 -27.78 -17.40
N PHE A 678 -3.25 -28.22 -18.01
CA PHE A 678 -2.00 -27.44 -18.06
C PHE A 678 -2.23 -26.05 -18.66
N ILE A 679 -2.89 -25.97 -19.82
CA ILE A 679 -3.19 -24.69 -20.50
C ILE A 679 -4.08 -23.79 -19.62
N ARG A 680 -5.10 -24.34 -18.94
CA ARG A 680 -5.96 -23.56 -18.04
C ARG A 680 -5.21 -23.03 -16.83
N TRP A 681 -4.26 -23.80 -16.30
CA TRP A 681 -3.41 -23.37 -15.20
C TRP A 681 -2.45 -22.24 -15.61
N VAL A 682 -1.86 -22.31 -16.81
CA VAL A 682 -1.09 -21.20 -17.40
C VAL A 682 -1.96 -19.94 -17.51
N GLN A 683 -3.21 -20.09 -17.98
CA GLN A 683 -4.15 -18.98 -18.12
C GLN A 683 -4.52 -18.32 -16.79
N LEU A 684 -4.68 -19.12 -15.74
CA LEU A 684 -4.88 -18.64 -14.37
C LEU A 684 -3.66 -17.86 -13.87
N ASN A 685 -2.48 -18.49 -13.89
CA ASN A 685 -1.27 -17.92 -13.30
C ASN A 685 -0.74 -16.70 -14.05
N THR A 686 -1.15 -16.50 -15.32
CA THR A 686 -0.83 -15.29 -16.11
C THR A 686 -1.15 -13.99 -15.36
N PHE A 687 -2.21 -13.97 -14.55
CA PHE A 687 -2.64 -12.77 -13.81
C PHE A 687 -2.38 -12.82 -12.31
N LEU A 688 -1.75 -13.89 -11.81
CA LEU A 688 -1.29 -14.01 -10.43
C LEU A 688 0.16 -13.52 -10.30
N PHE A 689 0.70 -13.44 -9.09
CA PHE A 689 2.02 -12.83 -8.89
C PHE A 689 3.20 -13.68 -9.37
N ALA A 690 3.08 -15.00 -9.36
CA ALA A 690 4.14 -15.89 -9.80
C ALA A 690 3.65 -16.89 -10.84
N MET A 691 4.55 -17.29 -11.74
CA MET A 691 4.36 -18.39 -12.67
C MET A 691 5.52 -19.36 -12.47
N GLN A 692 5.24 -20.54 -11.92
CA GLN A 692 6.25 -21.57 -11.68
C GLN A 692 5.96 -22.77 -12.58
N PHE A 693 6.92 -23.12 -13.43
CA PHE A 693 6.88 -24.25 -14.33
C PHE A 693 7.76 -25.38 -13.83
N SER A 694 7.30 -26.60 -14.03
CA SER A 694 8.10 -27.81 -13.86
C SER A 694 7.75 -28.83 -14.94
N ILE A 695 6.46 -28.93 -15.27
CA ILE A 695 5.98 -29.52 -16.51
C ILE A 695 6.20 -28.52 -17.65
N SER A 696 6.76 -28.98 -18.77
CA SER A 696 7.16 -28.12 -19.87
C SER A 696 6.10 -28.07 -20.96
N PRO A 697 5.82 -26.92 -21.59
CA PRO A 697 4.85 -26.83 -22.68
C PRO A 697 5.18 -27.76 -23.88
N TRP A 698 6.46 -27.97 -24.16
CA TRP A 698 6.94 -28.83 -25.25
C TRP A 698 6.87 -30.32 -24.95
N ASP A 699 6.55 -30.72 -23.72
CA ASP A 699 6.27 -32.13 -23.38
C ASP A 699 4.91 -32.57 -23.99
N TYR A 700 4.10 -31.63 -24.47
CA TYR A 700 2.81 -31.88 -25.13
C TYR A 700 2.90 -31.78 -26.66
N ASP A 701 2.97 -30.55 -27.19
CA ASP A 701 3.04 -30.24 -28.62
C ASP A 701 3.32 -28.74 -28.86
N GLU A 702 3.62 -28.39 -30.12
CA GLU A 702 3.91 -27.01 -30.54
C GLU A 702 2.73 -26.05 -30.28
N GLU A 703 1.48 -26.52 -30.41
CA GLU A 703 0.31 -25.70 -30.10
C GLU A 703 0.33 -25.24 -28.64
N THR A 704 0.70 -26.13 -27.72
CA THR A 704 0.81 -25.82 -26.29
C THR A 704 1.92 -24.80 -26.03
N VAL A 705 3.06 -24.93 -26.70
CA VAL A 705 4.16 -23.94 -26.67
C VAL A 705 3.67 -22.57 -27.12
N GLU A 706 3.02 -22.48 -28.28
CA GLU A 706 2.49 -21.23 -28.81
C GLU A 706 1.47 -20.57 -27.87
N ILE A 707 0.57 -21.36 -27.28
CA ILE A 707 -0.43 -20.85 -26.32
C ILE A 707 0.28 -20.26 -25.11
N CYS A 708 1.28 -20.95 -24.56
CA CYS A 708 2.05 -20.46 -23.42
C CYS A 708 2.82 -19.17 -23.76
N GLN A 709 3.44 -19.08 -24.93
CA GLN A 709 4.10 -17.85 -25.40
C GLN A 709 3.13 -16.68 -25.58
N LYS A 710 1.91 -16.95 -26.11
CA LYS A 710 0.83 -15.94 -26.21
C LYS A 710 0.43 -15.45 -24.82
N MET A 711 0.34 -16.34 -23.83
CA MET A 711 0.06 -15.98 -22.43
C MET A 711 1.21 -15.20 -21.78
N MET A 712 2.47 -15.54 -22.04
CA MET A 712 3.63 -14.74 -21.58
C MET A 712 3.60 -13.32 -22.16
N THR A 713 3.33 -13.19 -23.46
CA THR A 713 3.17 -11.89 -24.12
C THR A 713 2.04 -11.08 -23.50
N LYS A 714 0.94 -11.74 -23.13
CA LYS A 714 -0.19 -11.11 -22.43
C LYS A 714 0.22 -10.64 -21.04
N ARG A 715 0.90 -11.48 -20.25
CA ARG A 715 1.42 -11.11 -18.93
C ARG A 715 2.31 -9.88 -18.99
N ARG A 716 3.24 -9.79 -19.95
CA ARG A 716 4.12 -8.62 -20.14
C ARG A 716 3.34 -7.30 -20.27
N LYS A 717 2.15 -7.31 -20.89
CA LYS A 717 1.27 -6.12 -20.99
C LYS A 717 0.70 -5.67 -19.64
N TYR A 718 0.52 -6.59 -18.70
CA TYR A 718 -0.01 -6.31 -17.35
C TYR A 718 1.09 -6.21 -16.29
N LEU A 719 2.34 -6.52 -16.63
CA LEU A 719 3.41 -6.71 -15.65
C LEU A 719 3.62 -5.49 -14.75
N HIS A 720 3.64 -4.28 -15.32
CA HIS A 720 3.75 -3.05 -14.55
C HIS A 720 2.60 -2.89 -13.54
N TYR A 721 1.37 -3.27 -13.91
CA TYR A 721 0.23 -3.24 -13.02
C TYR A 721 0.32 -4.33 -11.94
N LEU A 722 0.74 -5.54 -12.30
CA LEU A 722 0.96 -6.65 -11.35
C LEU A 722 2.02 -6.27 -10.30
N ILE A 723 3.16 -5.74 -10.72
CA ILE A 723 4.23 -5.28 -9.81
C ILE A 723 3.73 -4.18 -8.89
N LYS A 724 3.09 -3.13 -9.44
CA LYS A 724 2.52 -2.04 -8.63
C LYS A 724 1.52 -2.55 -7.60
N THR A 725 0.68 -3.50 -7.97
CA THR A 725 -0.34 -4.09 -7.08
C THR A 725 0.30 -4.99 -6.03
N PHE A 726 1.33 -5.77 -6.41
CA PHE A 726 2.10 -6.57 -5.46
C PHE A 726 2.81 -5.69 -4.42
N GLU A 727 3.46 -4.62 -4.86
CA GLU A 727 4.09 -3.64 -3.97
C GLU A 727 3.10 -2.93 -3.05
N SER A 728 1.82 -2.87 -3.44
CA SER A 728 0.79 -2.25 -2.61
C SER A 728 0.51 -3.01 -1.31
N ALA A 729 0.81 -4.31 -1.28
CA ALA A 729 0.79 -5.13 -0.06
C ALA A 729 1.67 -4.56 1.07
N THR A 730 2.78 -3.89 0.72
CA THR A 730 3.68 -3.26 1.70
C THR A 730 3.03 -2.12 2.48
N ARG A 731 1.91 -1.59 1.97
CA ARG A 731 1.12 -0.52 2.61
C ARG A 731 -0.16 -1.05 3.28
N GLY A 732 -0.32 -2.37 3.35
CA GLY A 732 -1.50 -3.02 3.91
C GLY A 732 -2.71 -3.11 2.98
N GLU A 733 -2.50 -2.89 1.68
CA GLU A 733 -3.55 -3.17 0.69
C GLU A 733 -3.63 -4.68 0.41
N VAL A 734 -4.82 -5.19 0.12
CA VAL A 734 -5.03 -6.60 -0.28
C VAL A 734 -4.91 -6.69 -1.81
N PRO A 735 -3.87 -7.33 -2.38
CA PRO A 735 -3.63 -7.28 -3.82
C PRO A 735 -4.55 -8.20 -4.64
N ILE A 736 -4.73 -9.44 -4.19
CA ILE A 736 -5.64 -10.42 -4.80
C ILE A 736 -6.90 -10.47 -3.94
N ARG A 737 -8.05 -10.17 -4.54
CA ARG A 737 -9.30 -9.98 -3.80
C ARG A 737 -10.41 -10.87 -4.33
N PRO A 738 -11.23 -11.46 -3.45
CA PRO A 738 -12.45 -12.15 -3.84
C PRO A 738 -13.47 -11.15 -4.41
N LEU A 739 -14.44 -11.66 -5.17
CA LEU A 739 -15.46 -10.81 -5.81
C LEU A 739 -16.25 -9.95 -4.81
N TRP A 740 -16.56 -10.49 -3.63
CA TRP A 740 -17.32 -9.77 -2.61
C TRP A 740 -16.60 -8.54 -2.02
N TRP A 741 -15.32 -8.36 -2.32
CA TRP A 741 -14.58 -7.15 -1.98
C TRP A 741 -15.15 -5.89 -2.65
N VAL A 742 -15.80 -6.07 -3.80
CA VAL A 742 -16.40 -4.98 -4.59
C VAL A 742 -17.93 -5.11 -4.66
N VAL A 743 -18.45 -6.35 -4.64
CA VAL A 743 -19.87 -6.64 -4.85
C VAL A 743 -20.48 -7.25 -3.59
N GLU A 744 -21.44 -6.56 -3.00
CA GLU A 744 -22.17 -7.04 -1.83
C GLU A 744 -23.42 -7.82 -2.29
N SER A 745 -23.24 -9.11 -2.62
CA SER A 745 -24.34 -10.02 -2.98
C SER A 745 -24.03 -11.45 -2.55
N LYS A 746 -25.08 -12.28 -2.40
CA LYS A 746 -24.93 -13.70 -2.05
C LYS A 746 -24.04 -14.44 -3.06
N GLU A 747 -24.25 -14.21 -4.35
CA GLU A 747 -23.46 -14.83 -5.41
C GLU A 747 -22.00 -14.39 -5.37
N ALA A 748 -21.71 -13.16 -4.95
CA ALA A 748 -20.35 -12.67 -4.77
C ALA A 748 -19.68 -13.28 -3.54
N PHE A 749 -20.42 -13.45 -2.43
CA PHE A 749 -19.95 -14.13 -1.22
C PHE A 749 -19.56 -15.59 -1.49
N GLU A 750 -20.25 -16.25 -2.42
CA GLU A 750 -20.05 -17.65 -2.85
C GLU A 750 -19.12 -17.80 -4.06
N CYS A 751 -18.57 -16.72 -4.60
CA CYS A 751 -17.75 -16.79 -5.81
C CYS A 751 -16.31 -17.23 -5.51
N ASP A 752 -15.97 -18.45 -5.95
CA ASP A 752 -14.66 -19.10 -5.80
C ASP A 752 -13.74 -18.97 -7.03
N ASN A 753 -14.26 -18.43 -8.13
CA ASN A 753 -13.66 -18.57 -9.46
C ASN A 753 -13.58 -17.25 -10.24
N GLN A 754 -13.73 -16.12 -9.55
CA GLN A 754 -13.51 -14.77 -10.09
C GLN A 754 -12.78 -13.95 -9.03
N PHE A 755 -11.79 -13.18 -9.44
CA PHE A 755 -11.00 -12.38 -8.53
C PHE A 755 -10.62 -11.04 -9.12
N PHE A 756 -10.25 -10.10 -8.25
CA PHE A 756 -9.60 -8.86 -8.63
C PHE A 756 -8.10 -8.93 -8.35
N VAL A 757 -7.35 -8.31 -9.24
CA VAL A 757 -5.99 -7.87 -8.98
C VAL A 757 -6.04 -6.36 -8.80
N GLY A 758 -5.84 -5.89 -7.58
CA GLY A 758 -6.02 -4.49 -7.21
C GLY A 758 -7.46 -4.01 -7.41
N ASP A 759 -7.63 -2.77 -7.85
CA ASP A 759 -8.95 -2.15 -8.04
C ASP A 759 -9.49 -2.30 -9.47
N ASP A 760 -8.61 -2.46 -10.46
CA ASP A 760 -8.95 -2.19 -11.87
C ASP A 760 -8.96 -3.43 -12.78
N LEU A 761 -8.44 -4.57 -12.33
CA LEU A 761 -8.32 -5.79 -13.14
C LEU A 761 -9.13 -6.92 -12.52
N MET A 762 -10.16 -7.38 -13.24
CA MET A 762 -10.96 -8.55 -12.88
C MET A 762 -10.58 -9.73 -13.77
N VAL A 763 -10.48 -10.92 -13.18
CA VAL A 763 -10.08 -12.14 -13.88
C VAL A 763 -11.07 -13.24 -13.56
N ALA A 764 -11.55 -13.94 -14.60
CA ALA A 764 -12.51 -15.03 -14.51
C ALA A 764 -11.97 -16.28 -15.25
N PRO A 765 -11.02 -17.02 -14.66
CA PRO A 765 -10.35 -18.17 -15.30
C PRO A 765 -11.33 -19.33 -15.57
N VAL A 766 -11.03 -20.18 -16.55
CA VAL A 766 -11.73 -21.48 -16.68
C VAL A 766 -10.96 -22.50 -15.86
N ILE A 767 -11.61 -23.05 -14.83
CA ILE A 767 -11.01 -24.00 -13.89
C ILE A 767 -11.77 -25.33 -13.84
N ARG A 768 -12.67 -25.57 -14.81
CA ARG A 768 -13.44 -26.82 -14.94
C ARG A 768 -13.19 -27.45 -16.31
N GLN A 769 -13.04 -28.76 -16.32
CA GLN A 769 -12.74 -29.53 -17.52
C GLN A 769 -13.82 -29.34 -18.59
N HIS A 770 -13.40 -29.24 -19.85
CA HIS A 770 -14.27 -29.10 -21.03
C HIS A 770 -15.19 -27.87 -21.02
N GLN A 771 -15.00 -26.94 -20.07
CA GLN A 771 -15.80 -25.73 -20.01
C GLN A 771 -15.41 -24.79 -21.15
N ARG A 772 -16.35 -24.57 -22.07
CA ARG A 772 -16.21 -23.65 -23.21
C ARG A 772 -16.97 -22.35 -23.03
N THR A 773 -17.85 -22.23 -22.02
CA THR A 773 -18.50 -20.95 -21.71
C THR A 773 -18.66 -20.81 -20.19
N ARG A 774 -18.65 -19.58 -19.68
CA ARG A 774 -18.90 -19.34 -18.26
C ARG A 774 -19.69 -18.06 -18.01
N LYS A 775 -20.36 -18.02 -16.85
CA LYS A 775 -20.96 -16.80 -16.31
C LYS A 775 -19.90 -15.99 -15.58
N VAL A 776 -19.96 -14.67 -15.74
CA VAL A 776 -19.08 -13.69 -15.10
C VAL A 776 -19.93 -12.58 -14.53
N ILE A 777 -19.71 -12.24 -13.26
CA ILE A 777 -20.44 -11.18 -12.56
C ILE A 777 -19.63 -9.90 -12.72
N LEU A 778 -20.17 -8.92 -13.44
CA LEU A 778 -19.52 -7.63 -13.62
C LEU A 778 -20.07 -6.64 -12.57
N PRO A 779 -19.24 -6.10 -11.66
CA PRO A 779 -19.65 -5.03 -10.75
C PRO A 779 -20.11 -3.78 -11.52
N ASP A 780 -20.82 -2.87 -10.86
CA ASP A 780 -21.24 -1.60 -11.45
C ASP A 780 -20.06 -0.82 -12.06
N GLY A 781 -20.24 -0.33 -13.29
CA GLY A 781 -19.25 0.44 -14.05
C GLY A 781 -19.16 0.00 -15.50
N ASP A 782 -18.26 0.60 -16.27
CA ASP A 782 -17.97 0.15 -17.64
C ASP A 782 -16.73 -0.74 -17.62
N TRP A 783 -16.82 -1.91 -18.23
CA TRP A 783 -15.72 -2.88 -18.29
C TRP A 783 -15.26 -3.06 -19.73
N LEU A 784 -13.96 -3.10 -19.94
CA LEU A 784 -13.35 -3.44 -21.21
C LEU A 784 -12.87 -4.89 -21.14
N GLY A 785 -13.50 -5.76 -21.92
CA GLY A 785 -13.04 -7.12 -22.14
C GLY A 785 -11.70 -7.16 -22.88
N HIS A 786 -11.01 -8.28 -22.77
CA HIS A 786 -9.73 -8.50 -23.46
C HIS A 786 -9.82 -8.46 -25.00
N ASP A 787 -10.99 -8.80 -25.53
CA ASP A 787 -11.37 -8.68 -26.93
C ASP A 787 -11.62 -7.23 -27.38
N GLY A 788 -11.50 -6.27 -26.46
CA GLY A 788 -11.81 -4.85 -26.70
C GLY A 788 -13.30 -4.53 -26.63
N VAL A 789 -14.16 -5.50 -26.32
CA VAL A 789 -15.60 -5.31 -26.19
C VAL A 789 -15.89 -4.59 -24.87
N ARG A 790 -16.69 -3.54 -24.93
CA ARG A 790 -17.16 -2.83 -23.73
C ARG A 790 -18.44 -3.50 -23.21
N CYS A 791 -18.43 -3.85 -21.93
CA CYS A 791 -19.55 -4.45 -21.22
C CYS A 791 -20.01 -3.50 -20.10
N SER A 792 -21.31 -3.28 -20.01
CA SER A 792 -21.89 -2.56 -18.87
C SER A 792 -22.01 -3.47 -17.65
N GLY A 793 -21.48 -2.98 -16.55
CA GLY A 793 -21.50 -3.60 -15.23
C GLY A 793 -22.88 -3.61 -14.58
N GLY A 794 -22.95 -4.20 -13.38
CA GLY A 794 -24.22 -4.47 -12.68
C GLY A 794 -25.00 -5.63 -13.31
N THR A 795 -24.34 -6.42 -14.16
CA THR A 795 -24.96 -7.53 -14.90
C THR A 795 -24.10 -8.78 -14.84
N THR A 796 -24.72 -9.94 -15.12
CA THR A 796 -24.00 -11.19 -15.35
C THR A 796 -23.91 -11.45 -16.84
N VAL A 797 -22.70 -11.62 -17.36
CA VAL A 797 -22.45 -11.89 -18.78
C VAL A 797 -22.03 -13.35 -18.99
N LYS A 798 -22.38 -13.92 -20.14
CA LYS A 798 -21.89 -15.23 -20.58
C LYS A 798 -20.74 -15.01 -21.57
N VAL A 799 -19.59 -15.62 -21.30
CA VAL A 799 -18.36 -15.46 -22.10
C VAL A 799 -17.89 -16.80 -22.63
N GLU A 800 -17.43 -16.84 -23.89
CA GLU A 800 -17.05 -18.07 -24.60
C GLU A 800 -15.56 -18.40 -24.49
N THR A 801 -14.69 -17.44 -24.19
CA THR A 801 -13.26 -17.72 -23.98
C THR A 801 -12.67 -16.71 -23.01
N VAL A 802 -11.79 -17.17 -22.12
CA VAL A 802 -11.26 -16.47 -20.92
C VAL A 802 -10.68 -15.08 -21.25
N PRO A 803 -11.36 -13.99 -20.84
CA PRO A 803 -10.78 -12.65 -20.93
C PRO A 803 -10.55 -12.08 -19.51
N PRO A 804 -9.37 -11.52 -19.18
CA PRO A 804 -9.36 -10.49 -18.15
C PRO A 804 -10.28 -9.34 -18.59
N PHE A 805 -11.01 -8.75 -17.64
CA PHE A 805 -11.79 -7.53 -17.82
C PHE A 805 -11.11 -6.40 -17.08
N ARG A 806 -10.97 -5.23 -17.71
CA ARG A 806 -10.38 -4.04 -17.12
C ARG A 806 -11.45 -2.98 -16.89
N PHE A 807 -11.44 -2.31 -15.74
CA PHE A 807 -12.34 -1.20 -15.48
C PHE A 807 -12.05 -0.03 -16.45
N SER A 808 -13.07 0.40 -17.19
CA SER A 808 -12.99 1.50 -18.15
C SER A 808 -13.40 2.80 -17.45
N TYR A 809 -12.42 3.60 -17.01
CA TYR A 809 -12.69 5.01 -16.79
C TYR A 809 -12.97 5.68 -18.13
N GLY A 810 -14.26 5.84 -18.48
CA GLY A 810 -14.69 6.69 -19.59
C GLY A 810 -15.93 6.23 -20.35
N CYS A 811 -17.11 6.57 -19.83
CA CYS A 811 -18.24 6.95 -20.69
C CYS A 811 -18.02 8.43 -21.02
N ILE A 812 -17.86 8.83 -22.28
CA ILE A 812 -18.96 9.16 -23.17
C ILE A 812 -18.59 8.84 -24.64
N MET A 813 -19.58 8.28 -25.35
CA MET A 813 -19.77 8.10 -26.80
C MET A 813 -19.64 6.68 -27.35
N THR A 814 -20.81 6.13 -27.65
CA THR A 814 -21.12 4.85 -28.28
C THR A 814 -20.80 4.84 -29.77
N SER A 815 -20.42 3.65 -30.24
CA SER A 815 -20.22 3.26 -31.63
C SER A 815 -21.56 3.19 -32.39
N SER A 816 -22.06 4.32 -32.89
CA SER A 816 -23.02 4.34 -34.01
C SER A 816 -23.09 5.68 -34.78
N MET A 817 -22.34 6.71 -34.39
CA MET A 817 -22.20 7.96 -35.16
C MET A 817 -20.88 8.07 -35.94
N LEU A 818 -20.17 6.96 -36.14
CA LEU A 818 -18.82 6.97 -36.73
C LEU A 818 -18.80 7.19 -38.25
N MET A 819 -19.92 7.12 -38.97
CA MET A 819 -19.90 7.27 -40.45
C MET A 819 -20.39 8.63 -40.97
N THR A 820 -21.07 9.43 -40.16
CA THR A 820 -21.59 10.76 -40.58
C THR A 820 -20.83 11.94 -39.95
N PHE A 821 -19.96 11.69 -38.96
CA PHE A 821 -19.13 12.72 -38.33
C PHE A 821 -17.71 12.84 -38.95
N LEU A 822 -17.38 11.94 -39.89
CA LEU A 822 -16.09 11.84 -40.57
C LEU A 822 -15.89 12.89 -41.69
N LEU A 823 -16.88 13.75 -41.98
CA LEU A 823 -16.74 14.83 -42.96
C LEU A 823 -16.82 16.26 -42.40
N THR A 824 -17.12 16.47 -41.11
CA THR A 824 -17.28 17.85 -40.56
C THR A 824 -16.36 18.20 -39.39
N THR A 825 -15.53 17.27 -38.89
CA THR A 825 -14.60 17.57 -37.77
C THR A 825 -13.13 17.59 -38.12
N THR A 826 -12.76 17.26 -39.36
CA THR A 826 -11.40 17.41 -39.88
C THR A 826 -10.98 18.87 -40.12
N ILE A 827 -11.88 19.85 -39.94
CA ILE A 827 -11.59 21.28 -40.15
C ILE A 827 -11.35 22.05 -38.83
N ILE A 828 -11.71 21.54 -37.65
CA ILE A 828 -11.71 22.36 -36.41
C ILE A 828 -10.55 22.05 -35.43
N LYS A 829 -9.81 20.94 -35.59
CA LYS A 829 -8.64 20.64 -34.71
C LYS A 829 -7.26 20.87 -35.34
N ALA A 830 -7.19 21.13 -36.65
CA ALA A 830 -5.94 21.56 -37.30
C ALA A 830 -5.63 23.06 -37.09
N THR A 831 -6.61 23.85 -36.68
CA THR A 831 -6.45 25.31 -36.48
C THR A 831 -5.90 25.68 -35.11
N HIS A 832 -6.10 24.88 -34.05
CA HIS A 832 -5.59 25.23 -32.71
C HIS A 832 -4.11 24.89 -32.44
N ALA A 833 -3.48 24.06 -33.27
CA ALA A 833 -2.03 23.85 -33.21
C ALA A 833 -1.24 24.91 -34.01
N CYS A 834 -1.84 25.55 -35.02
CA CYS A 834 -1.19 26.65 -35.76
C CYS A 834 -1.27 28.00 -35.02
N VAL A 835 -2.32 28.22 -34.22
CA VAL A 835 -2.56 29.52 -33.55
C VAL A 835 -1.65 29.73 -32.32
N ALA A 836 -1.04 28.67 -31.78
CA ALA A 836 -0.11 28.77 -30.64
C ALA A 836 1.37 29.00 -31.02
N SER A 837 1.73 28.88 -32.31
CA SER A 837 3.12 28.97 -32.79
C SER A 837 3.38 30.15 -33.75
N GLY A 838 2.35 30.91 -34.13
CA GLY A 838 2.52 32.14 -34.92
C GLY A 838 3.01 31.95 -36.36
N VAL A 839 2.66 30.83 -37.03
CA VAL A 839 2.96 30.61 -38.46
C VAL A 839 1.66 30.27 -39.20
N CYS A 840 1.30 31.06 -40.21
CA CYS A 840 0.17 30.78 -41.10
C CYS A 840 0.67 30.43 -42.51
N GLY A 841 0.40 29.21 -42.96
CA GLY A 841 0.58 28.75 -44.35
C GLY A 841 0.03 27.33 -44.51
N LEU A 842 -0.87 27.13 -45.48
CA LEU A 842 -1.60 25.87 -45.70
C LEU A 842 -0.68 24.78 -46.29
N GLY A 843 -0.18 23.86 -45.45
CA GLY A 843 0.55 22.65 -45.85
C GLY A 843 0.81 21.69 -44.69
N PRO A 844 1.01 20.38 -44.94
CA PRO A 844 1.24 19.38 -43.88
C PRO A 844 2.57 19.63 -43.15
N CYS A 845 2.55 19.57 -41.82
CA CYS A 845 3.70 19.80 -40.95
C CYS A 845 4.82 18.76 -41.17
N TYR A 846 5.76 19.06 -42.06
CA TYR A 846 7.12 18.55 -41.99
C TYR A 846 8.00 19.61 -41.31
N THR A 847 8.91 19.16 -40.45
CA THR A 847 9.98 20.02 -39.92
C THR A 847 11.04 20.20 -41.01
N PRO A 848 11.32 21.44 -41.38
CA PRO A 848 12.69 21.87 -41.36
C PRO A 848 12.86 23.05 -40.40
N THR A 849 14.08 23.21 -39.90
CA THR A 849 14.56 24.39 -39.20
C THR A 849 14.21 25.65 -39.99
N VAL A 850 13.26 26.47 -39.51
CA VAL A 850 12.98 27.77 -40.14
C VAL A 850 13.06 28.88 -39.09
N SER A 851 14.11 29.69 -39.21
CA SER A 851 14.18 31.05 -38.69
C SER A 851 12.93 31.81 -39.15
N CYS A 852 12.17 32.41 -38.24
CA CYS A 852 11.01 33.22 -38.61
C CYS A 852 11.40 34.40 -39.53
N MET A 853 10.49 34.82 -40.41
CA MET A 853 10.70 35.98 -41.27
C MET A 853 10.44 37.28 -40.49
N PRO A 854 11.21 38.35 -40.71
CA PRO A 854 10.96 39.65 -40.08
C PRO A 854 9.56 40.17 -40.42
N GLY A 855 8.67 40.24 -39.43
CA GLY A 855 7.29 40.73 -39.59
C GLY A 855 6.19 39.66 -39.44
N SER A 856 6.51 38.38 -39.26
CA SER A 856 5.51 37.31 -39.09
C SER A 856 4.93 37.16 -37.67
N CYS A 857 5.45 37.90 -36.69
CA CYS A 857 5.05 37.79 -35.29
C CYS A 857 3.96 38.80 -34.91
N SER A 858 2.99 38.36 -34.10
CA SER A 858 1.92 39.22 -33.57
C SER A 858 2.47 40.46 -32.83
N PRO A 859 1.74 41.59 -32.82
CA PRO A 859 2.15 42.80 -32.10
C PRO A 859 2.54 42.51 -30.64
N GLY A 860 3.74 42.93 -30.25
CA GLY A 860 4.32 42.62 -28.95
C GLY A 860 5.24 41.39 -28.93
N TYR A 861 5.48 40.74 -30.07
CA TYR A 861 6.44 39.64 -30.24
C TYR A 861 7.49 39.98 -31.33
N SER A 862 8.73 39.59 -31.12
CA SER A 862 9.85 39.67 -32.08
C SER A 862 10.33 38.27 -32.46
N CYS A 863 10.81 38.13 -33.69
CA CYS A 863 11.33 36.89 -34.21
C CYS A 863 12.70 36.53 -33.58
N GLY A 864 12.86 35.28 -33.12
CA GLY A 864 14.11 34.70 -32.61
C GLY A 864 14.40 33.31 -33.20
N ASN A 865 15.53 32.70 -32.79
CA ASN A 865 16.04 31.44 -33.36
C ASN A 865 15.07 30.23 -33.25
N TYR A 866 14.10 30.31 -32.35
CA TYR A 866 13.13 29.23 -32.06
C TYR A 866 11.66 29.65 -32.31
N GLY A 867 11.42 30.79 -32.98
CA GLY A 867 10.09 31.32 -33.26
C GLY A 867 9.83 32.72 -32.68
N CYS A 868 8.56 33.10 -32.52
CA CYS A 868 8.18 34.42 -32.01
C CYS A 868 8.27 34.51 -30.48
N ALA A 869 9.03 35.47 -29.94
CA ALA A 869 9.22 35.72 -28.52
C ALA A 869 8.75 37.13 -28.11
N ARG A 870 8.19 37.31 -26.92
CA ARG A 870 7.52 38.57 -26.52
C ARG A 870 8.51 39.72 -26.27
N ARG A 871 8.30 40.90 -26.88
CA ARG A 871 8.98 42.16 -26.54
C ARG A 871 8.40 42.72 -25.24
N ARG A 872 9.10 42.55 -24.12
CA ARG A 872 8.86 43.37 -22.92
C ARG A 872 9.64 44.69 -23.05
N VAL A 873 8.94 45.77 -23.37
CA VAL A 873 9.46 47.14 -23.21
C VAL A 873 9.57 47.42 -21.72
N ARG A 874 10.79 47.67 -21.22
CA ARG A 874 11.00 48.19 -19.86
C ARG A 874 10.43 49.60 -19.81
N ALA A 875 9.26 49.77 -19.21
CA ALA A 875 8.79 51.08 -18.80
C ALA A 875 9.58 51.50 -17.55
N HIS A 876 10.69 52.21 -17.78
CA HIS A 876 11.29 53.03 -16.73
C HIS A 876 10.33 54.17 -16.40
N SER A 877 9.86 54.22 -15.15
CA SER A 877 9.37 55.44 -14.53
C SER A 877 10.57 56.35 -14.27
N GLU A 878 11.04 57.07 -15.29
CA GLU A 878 11.96 58.20 -15.11
C GLU A 878 11.14 59.47 -14.82
N ARG A 879 11.34 60.05 -13.63
CA ARG A 879 11.22 61.50 -13.46
C ARG A 879 12.52 62.11 -13.95
N THR A 880 12.38 62.97 -14.95
CA THR A 880 13.42 63.78 -15.59
C THR A 880 14.23 64.61 -14.58
N VAL A 881 15.55 64.46 -14.58
CA VAL A 881 16.48 65.59 -14.44
C VAL A 881 17.45 65.49 -15.61
N GLN A 882 17.57 66.61 -16.33
CA GLN A 882 18.34 66.81 -17.55
C GLN A 882 19.86 66.66 -17.32
N GLY A 883 20.58 66.20 -18.35
CA GLY A 883 22.04 66.35 -18.41
C GLY A 883 22.68 65.52 -19.52
N SER A 884 23.08 66.19 -20.59
CA SER A 884 23.58 65.70 -21.87
C SER A 884 25.03 65.18 -21.89
N ALA A 885 25.28 64.27 -22.84
CA ALA A 885 26.47 64.13 -23.71
C ALA A 885 27.61 63.12 -23.35
N ILE A 886 27.70 62.11 -24.25
CA ILE A 886 28.89 61.65 -25.01
C ILE A 886 29.92 60.70 -24.36
N PHE A 887 29.90 59.46 -24.89
CA PHE A 887 30.97 58.49 -25.17
C PHE A 887 32.02 58.12 -24.11
N GLY A 888 32.05 56.83 -23.77
CA GLY A 888 33.24 56.16 -23.23
C GLY A 888 32.90 55.00 -22.31
N LEU A 889 33.54 53.86 -22.54
CA LEU A 889 33.56 52.64 -21.74
C LEU A 889 33.31 52.82 -20.23
N ASN A 890 32.55 51.87 -19.66
CA ASN A 890 32.13 51.72 -18.26
C ASN A 890 30.79 52.36 -17.88
N ARG A 891 29.68 51.65 -18.14
CA ARG A 891 28.47 51.73 -17.30
C ARG A 891 27.49 50.60 -17.56
N PHE A 892 27.74 49.45 -16.93
CA PHE A 892 26.67 48.62 -16.34
C PHE A 892 27.20 47.96 -15.06
N ARG A 893 27.47 48.79 -14.07
CA ARG A 893 27.66 48.38 -12.67
C ARG A 893 26.78 49.28 -11.79
N SER A 894 25.47 48.98 -11.81
CA SER A 894 24.41 49.35 -10.84
C SER A 894 23.08 49.03 -11.54
N SER A 895 22.29 48.01 -11.20
CA SER A 895 21.81 47.60 -9.88
C SER A 895 21.73 46.06 -9.78
N GLN A 896 22.72 45.43 -9.16
CA GLN A 896 22.54 44.09 -8.59
C GLN A 896 22.02 44.29 -7.18
N GLN A 897 20.70 44.31 -7.01
CA GLN A 897 20.06 44.19 -5.71
C GLN A 897 19.22 42.91 -5.72
N ASN A 898 19.69 41.91 -4.96
CA ASN A 898 18.99 40.72 -4.49
C ASN A 898 18.08 40.00 -5.50
N LEU A 899 18.65 39.48 -6.59
CA LEU A 899 17.95 38.47 -7.40
C LEU A 899 18.28 37.08 -6.84
N ASN A 900 17.25 36.25 -6.64
CA ASN A 900 17.45 34.85 -6.25
C ASN A 900 17.94 34.02 -7.46
N PRO A 901 18.49 32.80 -7.26
CA PRO A 901 19.04 32.02 -8.37
C PRO A 901 18.03 31.68 -9.49
N ASP A 902 16.74 31.50 -9.16
CA ASP A 902 15.69 31.27 -10.16
C ASP A 902 15.43 32.52 -11.01
N GLU A 903 15.49 33.71 -10.41
CA GLU A 903 15.36 34.98 -11.13
C GLU A 903 16.57 35.22 -12.04
N MET A 904 17.78 34.85 -11.63
CA MET A 904 18.98 34.90 -12.47
C MET A 904 18.89 33.92 -13.65
N PHE A 905 18.37 32.71 -13.41
CA PHE A 905 18.14 31.71 -14.44
C PHE A 905 17.05 32.16 -15.44
N MET A 906 15.87 32.54 -14.94
CA MET A 906 14.76 33.03 -15.76
C MET A 906 15.17 34.24 -16.61
N ARG A 907 15.89 35.20 -16.02
CA ARG A 907 16.36 36.39 -16.73
C ARG A 907 17.32 36.04 -17.87
N CYS A 908 18.21 35.08 -17.68
CA CYS A 908 19.07 34.60 -18.76
C CYS A 908 18.23 34.00 -19.90
N CYS A 909 17.22 33.18 -19.59
CA CYS A 909 16.34 32.62 -20.61
C CYS A 909 15.55 33.69 -21.39
N GLU A 910 15.07 34.73 -20.70
CA GLU A 910 14.40 35.88 -21.33
C GLU A 910 15.38 36.67 -22.23
N GLU A 911 16.61 36.92 -21.76
CA GLU A 911 17.65 37.62 -22.52
C GLU A 911 18.11 36.84 -23.76
N ARG A 912 18.02 35.50 -23.73
CA ARG A 912 18.31 34.62 -24.87
C ARG A 912 17.11 34.40 -25.80
N GLY A 913 15.97 35.03 -25.52
CA GLY A 913 14.81 35.06 -26.40
C GLY A 913 14.10 33.71 -26.55
N LEU A 914 14.10 32.89 -25.49
CA LEU A 914 13.38 31.61 -25.51
C LEU A 914 11.85 31.83 -25.58
N PRO A 915 11.09 30.95 -26.28
CA PRO A 915 9.65 31.09 -26.41
C PRO A 915 8.93 30.83 -25.08
N ASP A 916 7.70 31.34 -24.93
CA ASP A 916 6.94 31.28 -23.67
C ASP A 916 6.78 29.84 -23.13
N ALA A 917 6.67 28.84 -24.02
CA ALA A 917 6.61 27.42 -23.66
C ALA A 917 7.91 26.92 -23.00
N CYS A 918 9.06 27.46 -23.38
CA CYS A 918 10.36 27.16 -22.79
C CYS A 918 10.65 27.98 -21.53
N LEU A 919 10.16 29.21 -21.44
CA LEU A 919 10.30 30.05 -20.24
C LEU A 919 9.66 29.41 -19.00
N GLN A 920 8.59 28.61 -19.18
CA GLN A 920 7.98 27.83 -18.10
C GLN A 920 8.92 26.79 -17.46
N LYS A 921 10.06 26.50 -18.12
CA LYS A 921 11.08 25.55 -17.66
C LYS A 921 12.32 26.24 -17.10
N CYS A 922 12.38 27.58 -17.11
CA CYS A 922 13.57 28.33 -16.69
C CYS A 922 13.58 28.66 -15.18
N THR A 923 13.29 27.65 -14.36
CA THR A 923 13.52 27.66 -12.91
C THR A 923 14.09 26.31 -12.49
N PHE A 924 14.88 26.25 -11.41
CA PHE A 924 15.49 25.00 -10.94
C PHE A 924 14.46 23.97 -10.47
N GLN A 925 13.25 24.41 -10.13
CA GLN A 925 12.11 23.54 -9.80
C GLN A 925 11.41 22.96 -11.05
N THR A 926 11.34 23.71 -12.15
CA THR A 926 10.60 23.29 -13.36
C THR A 926 11.49 22.65 -14.41
N PHE A 927 12.78 22.94 -14.37
CA PHE A 927 13.79 22.28 -15.19
C PHE A 927 14.12 20.91 -14.60
N THR A 928 13.26 19.90 -14.74
CA THR A 928 13.47 18.56 -14.15
C THR A 928 13.88 17.52 -15.20
N LYS A 929 14.26 16.33 -14.72
CA LYS A 929 14.47 15.15 -15.57
C LYS A 929 13.25 14.89 -16.46
N GLU A 930 12.04 14.96 -15.92
CA GLU A 930 10.79 14.73 -16.64
C GLU A 930 10.57 15.81 -17.72
N ALA A 931 10.91 17.07 -17.42
CA ALA A 931 10.82 18.15 -18.39
C ALA A 931 11.77 17.91 -19.58
N LEU A 932 13.03 17.53 -19.33
CA LEU A 932 13.98 17.17 -20.39
C LEU A 932 13.55 15.91 -21.16
N THR A 933 13.00 14.92 -20.47
CA THR A 933 12.51 13.67 -21.07
C THR A 933 11.31 13.93 -22.00
N ASN A 934 10.37 14.79 -21.59
CA ASN A 934 9.21 15.16 -22.40
C ASN A 934 9.59 16.05 -23.60
N MET A 935 10.57 16.95 -23.42
CA MET A 935 11.16 17.71 -24.53
C MET A 935 11.83 16.76 -25.54
N TYR A 936 12.56 15.76 -25.04
CA TYR A 936 13.26 14.78 -25.86
C TYR A 936 12.31 13.93 -26.71
N PHE A 937 11.25 13.38 -26.10
CA PHE A 937 10.23 12.59 -26.79
C PHE A 937 9.22 13.44 -27.60
N LYS A 938 9.45 14.76 -27.71
CA LYS A 938 8.59 15.71 -28.45
C LYS A 938 7.12 15.69 -27.97
N VAL A 939 6.92 15.36 -26.70
CA VAL A 939 5.62 15.42 -26.01
C VAL A 939 5.37 16.82 -25.44
N ASP A 940 6.43 17.62 -25.29
CA ASP A 940 6.40 18.97 -24.76
C ASP A 940 6.32 20.04 -25.87
N ALA A 941 5.70 21.19 -25.56
CA ALA A 941 5.60 22.33 -26.47
C ALA A 941 6.93 23.09 -26.63
N CYS A 942 7.87 22.95 -25.67
CA CYS A 942 9.22 23.49 -25.80
C CYS A 942 10.12 22.49 -26.58
N PRO A 943 10.74 22.90 -27.70
CA PRO A 943 11.60 22.03 -28.50
C PRO A 943 12.86 21.60 -27.73
N ILE A 944 13.35 20.38 -27.96
CA ILE A 944 14.57 19.85 -27.32
C ILE A 944 15.81 20.68 -27.67
N GLU A 945 15.83 21.33 -28.84
CA GLU A 945 16.91 22.20 -29.28
C GLU A 945 17.08 23.44 -28.38
N ALA A 946 16.03 23.85 -27.64
CA ALA A 946 16.10 24.92 -26.66
C ALA A 946 16.72 24.45 -25.32
N SER A 947 16.84 23.14 -25.07
CA SER A 947 17.39 22.61 -23.81
C SER A 947 18.83 23.03 -23.57
N ALA A 948 19.65 23.18 -24.62
CA ALA A 948 21.03 23.64 -24.50
C ALA A 948 21.12 25.08 -23.97
N GLU A 949 20.22 25.95 -24.42
CA GLU A 949 20.16 27.35 -23.96
C GLU A 949 19.60 27.45 -22.53
N ILE A 950 18.63 26.59 -22.20
CA ILE A 950 18.10 26.47 -20.83
C ILE A 950 19.20 25.96 -19.88
N GLN A 951 19.95 24.93 -20.28
CA GLN A 951 21.07 24.38 -19.52
C GLN A 951 22.18 25.41 -19.31
N PHE A 952 22.56 26.13 -20.37
CA PHE A 952 23.53 27.22 -20.31
C PHE A 952 23.11 28.30 -19.30
N CYS A 953 21.83 28.68 -19.33
CA CYS A 953 21.29 29.68 -18.41
C CYS A 953 21.21 29.19 -16.96
N ALA A 954 20.90 27.91 -16.73
CA ALA A 954 20.95 27.33 -15.39
C ALA A 954 22.38 27.36 -14.83
N ALA A 955 23.37 27.00 -15.65
CA ALA A 955 24.78 26.95 -15.25
C ALA A 955 25.51 28.32 -15.30
N GLN A 956 24.84 29.38 -15.77
CA GLN A 956 25.39 30.72 -16.00
C GLN A 956 26.65 30.75 -16.89
N GLY A 957 26.74 29.81 -17.83
CA GLY A 957 27.87 29.72 -18.75
C GLY A 957 29.21 29.34 -18.12
N ARG A 958 29.21 28.56 -17.02
CA ARG A 958 30.42 28.18 -16.25
C ARG A 958 30.70 26.68 -16.26
N ASP A 959 31.86 26.32 -15.74
CA ASP A 959 32.30 24.94 -15.56
C ASP A 959 32.06 24.45 -14.13
N HIS A 960 31.18 23.46 -13.99
CA HIS A 960 30.80 22.84 -12.71
C HIS A 960 31.30 21.41 -12.56
N ARG A 961 32.21 20.94 -13.42
CA ARG A 961 32.64 19.53 -13.47
C ARG A 961 33.17 19.02 -12.12
N GLU A 962 33.96 19.82 -11.39
CA GLU A 962 34.45 19.42 -10.06
C GLU A 962 33.34 19.19 -9.03
N CYS A 963 32.27 19.99 -9.08
CA CYS A 963 31.10 19.77 -8.23
C CYS A 963 30.33 18.52 -8.66
N CYS A 964 30.15 18.33 -9.97
CA CYS A 964 29.44 17.17 -10.51
C CYS A 964 30.16 15.84 -10.21
N VAL A 965 31.49 15.79 -10.31
CA VAL A 965 32.28 14.60 -9.95
C VAL A 965 32.08 14.27 -8.47
N ARG A 966 32.17 15.26 -7.57
CA ARG A 966 31.94 15.06 -6.13
C ARG A 966 30.52 14.60 -5.81
N ASN A 967 29.53 15.01 -6.60
CA ASN A 967 28.13 14.60 -6.44
C ASN A 967 27.78 13.32 -7.23
N GLY A 968 28.78 12.57 -7.70
CA GLY A 968 28.58 11.24 -8.27
C GLY A 968 27.96 11.23 -9.67
N VAL A 969 28.04 12.33 -10.43
CA VAL A 969 27.51 12.41 -11.80
C VAL A 969 28.18 11.41 -12.76
N THR A 970 29.42 11.01 -12.47
CA THR A 970 30.19 10.01 -13.25
C THR A 970 29.79 8.56 -12.98
N THR A 971 28.89 8.30 -12.02
CA THR A 971 28.47 6.92 -11.62
C THR A 971 27.37 6.33 -12.50
N THR A 972 26.93 7.04 -13.54
CA THR A 972 25.90 6.55 -14.48
C THR A 972 26.50 5.61 -15.52
N LEU A 973 25.65 4.90 -16.26
CA LEU A 973 26.05 4.05 -17.39
C LEU A 973 26.80 4.82 -18.50
N ALA A 974 26.59 6.14 -18.60
CA ALA A 974 27.29 7.01 -19.55
C ALA A 974 28.63 7.55 -19.00
N GLY A 975 28.99 7.24 -17.76
CA GLY A 975 30.29 7.52 -17.15
C GLY A 975 30.65 9.02 -17.15
N GLU A 976 31.92 9.32 -17.46
CA GLU A 976 32.42 10.71 -17.52
C GLU A 976 31.77 11.56 -18.61
N ARG A 977 31.08 10.97 -19.59
CA ARG A 977 30.40 11.73 -20.65
C ARG A 977 29.31 12.65 -20.09
N CYS A 978 28.72 12.30 -18.94
CA CYS A 978 27.73 13.15 -18.27
C CYS A 978 28.31 14.47 -17.74
N LEU A 979 29.64 14.59 -17.59
CA LEU A 979 30.28 15.84 -17.20
C LEU A 979 30.14 16.95 -18.26
N THR A 980 29.79 16.59 -19.49
CA THR A 980 29.47 17.56 -20.56
C THR A 980 28.23 18.40 -20.25
N PHE A 981 27.31 17.91 -19.41
CA PHE A 981 26.18 18.72 -18.93
C PHE A 981 26.60 19.75 -17.88
N CYS A 982 27.74 19.54 -17.24
CA CYS A 982 28.25 20.38 -16.17
C CYS A 982 29.22 21.46 -16.65
N ASP A 983 29.87 21.26 -17.80
CA ASP A 983 30.66 22.29 -18.46
C ASP A 983 29.80 23.04 -19.47
N GLN A 984 29.42 24.27 -19.16
CA GLN A 984 28.56 25.11 -20.00
C GLN A 984 29.27 26.38 -20.45
N ARG A 985 30.61 26.39 -20.51
CA ARG A 985 31.37 27.56 -20.97
C ARG A 985 31.00 27.94 -22.42
N PRO A 986 30.98 29.24 -22.78
CA PRO A 986 30.62 29.70 -24.13
C PRO A 986 31.47 28.98 -25.20
N GLY A 987 30.81 28.36 -26.18
CA GLY A 987 31.45 27.56 -27.24
C GLY A 987 31.39 26.04 -27.05
N ASN A 988 30.98 25.56 -25.87
CA ASN A 988 30.79 24.14 -25.58
C ASN A 988 29.28 23.81 -25.55
N VAL A 989 28.65 23.73 -26.73
CA VAL A 989 27.22 23.44 -26.86
C VAL A 989 27.03 21.93 -27.01
N THR A 990 26.51 21.28 -25.97
CA THR A 990 26.23 19.83 -25.99
C THR A 990 24.97 19.57 -26.82
N GLN A 991 25.12 18.95 -28.00
CA GLN A 991 23.97 18.41 -28.72
C GLN A 991 23.51 17.12 -28.02
N LEU A 992 22.29 17.15 -27.49
CA LEU A 992 21.74 16.03 -26.72
C LEU A 992 21.20 14.95 -27.68
N ASP A 993 21.92 13.84 -27.80
CA ASP A 993 21.47 12.62 -28.50
C ASP A 993 21.06 11.50 -27.50
N MET A 994 20.61 10.35 -28.02
CA MET A 994 20.16 9.21 -27.19
C MET A 994 21.23 8.69 -26.22
N SER A 995 22.52 8.92 -26.48
CA SER A 995 23.61 8.40 -25.65
C SER A 995 23.68 9.07 -24.27
N TYR A 996 23.05 10.24 -24.13
CA TYR A 996 23.02 11.01 -22.89
C TYR A 996 21.79 10.76 -22.02
N ILE A 997 20.86 9.88 -22.43
CA ILE A 997 19.64 9.61 -21.66
C ILE A 997 19.95 9.05 -20.25
N GLY A 998 21.02 8.26 -20.13
CA GLY A 998 21.50 7.73 -18.84
C GLY A 998 22.05 8.82 -17.90
N CYS A 999 22.37 10.01 -18.42
CA CYS A 999 22.80 11.14 -17.60
C CYS A 999 21.62 11.81 -16.89
N TYR A 1000 20.39 11.66 -17.39
CA TYR A 1000 19.21 12.29 -16.80
C TYR A 1000 18.88 11.75 -15.40
N ASP A 1001 19.29 10.51 -15.08
CA ASP A 1001 19.16 9.93 -13.74
C ASP A 1001 19.93 10.69 -12.66
N ARG A 1002 20.95 11.46 -13.06
CA ARG A 1002 21.74 12.31 -12.15
C ARG A 1002 21.51 13.81 -12.38
N PHE A 1003 20.44 14.17 -13.07
CA PHE A 1003 20.17 15.55 -13.46
C PHE A 1003 19.94 16.48 -12.26
N GLU A 1004 19.27 16.01 -11.22
CA GLU A 1004 19.08 16.78 -9.98
C GLU A 1004 20.40 17.08 -9.26
N GLN A 1005 21.36 16.14 -9.29
CA GLN A 1005 22.71 16.34 -8.74
C GLN A 1005 23.50 17.37 -9.56
N MET A 1006 23.34 17.39 -10.89
CA MET A 1006 23.94 18.43 -11.75
C MET A 1006 23.36 19.81 -11.46
N LYS A 1007 22.03 19.92 -11.41
CA LYS A 1007 21.34 21.19 -11.10
C LYS A 1007 21.65 21.73 -9.71
N SER A 1008 21.80 20.85 -8.71
CA SER A 1008 22.21 21.24 -7.36
C SER A 1008 23.55 21.98 -7.37
N CYS A 1009 24.51 21.54 -8.18
CA CYS A 1009 25.78 22.24 -8.35
C CYS A 1009 25.60 23.66 -8.91
N PHE A 1010 24.77 23.82 -9.93
CA PHE A 1010 24.50 25.14 -10.54
C PHE A 1010 23.81 26.08 -9.55
N TRP A 1011 22.80 25.57 -8.82
CA TRP A 1011 22.08 26.32 -7.79
C TRP A 1011 23.01 26.78 -6.67
N HIS A 1012 23.88 25.90 -6.17
CA HIS A 1012 24.82 26.24 -5.11
C HIS A 1012 25.87 27.27 -5.55
N ASP A 1013 26.37 27.20 -6.79
CA ASP A 1013 27.29 28.22 -7.32
C ASP A 1013 26.63 29.59 -7.43
N LEU A 1014 25.37 29.65 -7.90
CA LEU A 1014 24.57 30.87 -7.94
C LEU A 1014 24.31 31.43 -6.54
N ASN A 1015 23.94 30.59 -5.58
CA ASN A 1015 23.70 31.02 -4.21
C ASN A 1015 24.96 31.57 -3.52
N ARG A 1016 26.14 30.99 -3.77
CA ARG A 1016 27.44 31.50 -3.24
C ARG A 1016 27.86 32.85 -3.83
N GLN A 1017 27.21 33.33 -4.89
CA GLN A 1017 27.46 34.66 -5.45
C GLN A 1017 26.52 35.71 -4.88
N ILE A 1018 25.38 35.27 -4.34
CA ILE A 1018 24.34 36.13 -3.74
C ILE A 1018 24.64 36.33 -2.24
N PHE A 1019 25.20 35.32 -1.57
CA PHE A 1019 25.63 35.30 -0.18
C PHE A 1019 27.12 35.03 -0.08
#